data_AF-A0A6P1KHX5-F1
#
_entry.id   AF-A0A6P1KHX5-F1
#
_cell.length_a   1.000
_cell.length_b   1.000
_cell.length_c   1.000
_cell.angle_alpha   90.00
_cell.angle_beta   90.00
_cell.angle_gamma   90.00
#
_symmetry.space_group_name_H-M   'P 1'
#
loop_
_entity.id
_entity.type
_entity.pdbx_description
1 polymer ?
#
loop_
_entity_poly.entity_id
_entity_poly.type
_entity_poly.pdbx_seq_one_letter_code
_entity_poly.pdbx_strand_id
1 'polypeptide(L)'
;MNEQRLHAYNQLIQNLLDCPSGEEPEILAANTELLDADFVQVIVAAADHFAQQGEENTAEWLRNLATYLTTPETPLITQEEIETYGQFLQEILLAIADSNGDAQVIYPLLAANTDKLNDIFAELLRHWATNTLAEAEPDAATSIAAVIGNFSNLIQQFPLGSKASNMEIAIAGYEIALTVYTRSAFPEKWAMTQNNLGNAYGERIFGERADNIEFAIAAYNQALSVYTRSTFPVNWAGTQNNLGLAYGEKILGERAENIESAIAAYNQALSVYTRSAFPVDWAMTQNNLGIAYRNRIFGERAENIELAIAAYNQALSVCTRSAFPVDWAMTQNNLAIAYGERILGERAKNIELAIAAYNQALSVRTRSTFPVDWATTQNNLAVAYGERILGERAENIELAIAAYNQALSVRTRSAFPVNWAGTQNNLGNAYRNRILGGRADNIEMAIAAYNQALSVRTRSAFPVNWAMTQNNLGNAYRNRILGGRADNIEMAIAAYNQALFVYTRSTFPVDWATTQNNLGAAYGERILGERAENIELAIATYSAALSVYTRSAFPQNWATTQNNLGAAYSERIFGERAENIELAIAAYSAALEVRTRSAFPKNNATTLLNLGRLYQEEKLFDSAYNTFVSAIATVEGLRGDIISGEEAKRKQAEEWNKLYRRMVEVCLALARDTEAIEYIERSKTQNLVELLTKAASTSPENLTLVNHNIQFGEIQNLLDNETAIIQWYIFNDCFRAFIITSDNKPAIWHSSQQDLDALIDWSNRLIRES
;
A
#
# COMPACT_ATOMS: atom_id res chain seq x y z
N MET A 1 -23.20 -51.76 -12.53
CA MET A 1 -21.92 -52.17 -11.93
C MET A 1 -22.12 -53.44 -11.09
N ASN A 2 -21.24 -54.45 -11.23
CA ASN A 2 -21.27 -55.69 -10.44
C ASN A 2 -20.77 -55.42 -9.00
N GLU A 3 -21.38 -56.02 -7.97
CA GLU A 3 -21.06 -55.78 -6.55
C GLU A 3 -19.58 -56.01 -6.22
N GLN A 4 -18.94 -57.01 -6.85
CA GLN A 4 -17.51 -57.26 -6.66
C GLN A 4 -16.62 -56.12 -7.19
N ARG A 5 -17.04 -55.46 -8.28
CA ARG A 5 -16.29 -54.36 -8.90
C ARG A 5 -16.44 -53.06 -8.13
N LEU A 6 -17.64 -52.77 -7.62
CA LEU A 6 -17.88 -51.66 -6.70
C LEU A 6 -17.09 -51.83 -5.39
N HIS A 7 -16.98 -53.06 -4.87
CA HIS A 7 -16.16 -53.33 -3.68
C HIS A 7 -14.68 -53.03 -3.94
N ALA A 8 -14.14 -53.45 -5.09
CA ALA A 8 -12.75 -53.17 -5.48
C ALA A 8 -12.49 -51.65 -5.63
N TYR A 9 -13.43 -50.89 -6.21
CA TYR A 9 -13.32 -49.43 -6.31
C TYR A 9 -13.30 -48.74 -4.95
N ASN A 10 -14.20 -49.13 -4.04
CA ASN A 10 -14.21 -48.56 -2.70
C ASN A 10 -12.94 -48.91 -1.91
N GLN A 11 -12.39 -50.11 -2.10
CA GLN A 11 -11.10 -50.48 -1.51
C GLN A 11 -9.95 -49.64 -2.07
N LEU A 12 -9.94 -49.39 -3.38
CA LEU A 12 -8.91 -48.54 -4.01
C LEU A 12 -9.00 -47.10 -3.51
N ILE A 13 -10.19 -46.53 -3.41
CA ILE A 13 -10.40 -45.18 -2.83
C ILE A 13 -9.90 -45.14 -1.39
N GLN A 14 -10.23 -46.14 -0.57
CA GLN A 14 -9.77 -46.19 0.81
C GLN A 14 -8.24 -46.29 0.90
N ASN A 15 -7.62 -47.14 0.07
CA ASN A 15 -6.16 -47.26 0.03
C ASN A 15 -5.47 -45.95 -0.37
N LEU A 16 -6.07 -45.18 -1.28
CA LEU A 16 -5.54 -43.87 -1.69
C LEU A 16 -5.73 -42.78 -0.62
N LEU A 17 -6.76 -42.89 0.22
CA LEU A 17 -6.98 -41.95 1.33
C LEU A 17 -6.11 -42.27 2.54
N ASP A 18 -5.78 -43.55 2.74
CA ASP A 18 -5.01 -44.03 3.90
C ASP A 18 -3.48 -44.08 3.63
N CYS A 19 -3.03 -43.86 2.39
CA CYS A 19 -1.61 -43.94 2.06
C CYS A 19 -0.82 -42.68 2.48
N PRO A 20 0.49 -42.80 2.76
CA PRO A 20 1.37 -41.66 2.94
C PRO A 20 1.40 -40.77 1.68
N SER A 21 1.45 -39.45 1.89
CA SER A 21 1.50 -38.48 0.79
C SER A 21 2.71 -38.72 -0.11
N GLY A 22 2.47 -38.91 -1.40
CA GLY A 22 3.45 -39.19 -2.44
C GLY A 22 3.46 -40.64 -2.96
N GLU A 23 2.73 -41.57 -2.33
CA GLU A 23 2.61 -42.97 -2.76
C GLU A 23 1.38 -43.23 -3.66
N GLU A 24 0.50 -42.25 -3.82
CA GLU A 24 -0.73 -42.33 -4.62
C GLU A 24 -0.47 -42.76 -6.09
N PRO A 25 0.56 -42.25 -6.79
CA PRO A 25 0.83 -42.64 -8.17
C PRO A 25 1.22 -44.13 -8.32
N GLU A 26 1.91 -44.70 -7.32
CA GLU A 26 2.29 -46.12 -7.32
C GLU A 26 1.08 -47.02 -7.10
N ILE A 27 0.16 -46.60 -6.21
CA ILE A 27 -1.11 -47.31 -5.95
C ILE A 27 -2.00 -47.26 -7.20
N LEU A 28 -2.10 -46.12 -7.88
CA LEU A 28 -2.85 -46.00 -9.13
C LEU A 28 -2.24 -46.86 -10.25
N ALA A 29 -0.90 -46.85 -10.39
CA ALA A 29 -0.20 -47.66 -11.38
C ALA A 29 -0.33 -49.17 -11.14
N ALA A 30 -0.45 -49.60 -9.87
CA ALA A 30 -0.65 -51.00 -9.51
C ALA A 30 -2.09 -51.52 -9.73
N ASN A 31 -3.06 -50.63 -9.97
CA ASN A 31 -4.49 -50.96 -10.10
C ASN A 31 -5.09 -50.44 -11.41
N THR A 32 -4.29 -50.38 -12.48
CA THR A 32 -4.69 -49.81 -13.79
C THR A 32 -5.94 -50.47 -14.39
N GLU A 33 -6.21 -51.74 -14.10
CA GLU A 33 -7.40 -52.47 -14.55
C GLU A 33 -8.72 -52.00 -13.91
N LEU A 34 -8.62 -51.21 -12.82
CA LEU A 34 -9.74 -50.58 -12.12
C LEU A 34 -9.93 -49.12 -12.52
N LEU A 35 -8.99 -48.48 -13.23
CA LEU A 35 -9.05 -47.06 -13.59
C LEU A 35 -9.90 -46.82 -14.86
N ASP A 36 -11.19 -47.12 -14.79
CA ASP A 36 -12.13 -46.93 -15.89
C ASP A 36 -13.19 -45.83 -15.60
N ALA A 37 -14.06 -45.57 -16.58
CA ALA A 37 -15.11 -44.57 -16.46
C ALA A 37 -16.09 -44.86 -15.30
N ASP A 38 -16.29 -46.13 -14.94
CA ASP A 38 -17.14 -46.52 -13.82
C ASP A 38 -16.46 -46.17 -12.48
N PHE A 39 -15.14 -46.32 -12.37
CA PHE A 39 -14.37 -45.90 -11.18
C PHE A 39 -14.43 -44.39 -10.94
N VAL A 40 -14.29 -43.58 -11.99
CA VAL A 40 -14.43 -42.13 -11.91
C VAL A 40 -15.80 -41.73 -11.33
N GLN A 41 -16.87 -42.38 -11.78
CA GLN A 41 -18.23 -42.10 -11.25
C GLN A 41 -18.31 -42.40 -9.75
N VAL A 42 -17.61 -43.45 -9.28
CA VAL A 42 -17.56 -43.81 -7.85
C VAL A 42 -16.72 -42.81 -7.05
N ILE A 43 -15.61 -42.28 -7.59
CA ILE A 43 -14.83 -41.20 -6.96
C ILE A 43 -15.67 -39.93 -6.80
N VAL A 44 -16.40 -39.52 -7.85
CA VAL A 44 -17.26 -38.33 -7.79
C VAL A 44 -18.37 -38.50 -6.76
N ALA A 45 -18.99 -39.68 -6.71
CA ALA A 45 -19.99 -39.99 -5.69
C ALA A 45 -19.41 -40.01 -4.26
N ALA A 46 -18.18 -40.49 -4.08
CA ALA A 46 -17.47 -40.45 -2.80
C ALA A 46 -17.13 -39.00 -2.41
N ALA A 47 -16.67 -38.17 -3.34
CA ALA A 47 -16.40 -36.76 -3.10
C ALA A 47 -17.64 -36.00 -2.63
N ASP A 48 -18.79 -36.23 -3.29
CA ASP A 48 -20.05 -35.61 -2.88
C ASP A 48 -20.53 -36.11 -1.50
N HIS A 49 -20.22 -37.36 -1.14
CA HIS A 49 -20.48 -37.88 0.19
C HIS A 49 -19.63 -37.20 1.27
N PHE A 50 -18.32 -37.01 1.03
CA PHE A 50 -17.42 -36.31 1.95
C PHE A 50 -17.77 -34.82 2.08
N ALA A 51 -18.15 -34.16 0.99
CA ALA A 51 -18.63 -32.77 1.02
C ALA A 51 -19.89 -32.61 1.90
N GLN A 52 -20.83 -33.56 1.82
CA GLN A 52 -22.03 -33.58 2.66
C GLN A 52 -21.72 -33.80 4.16
N GLN A 53 -20.57 -34.39 4.48
CA GLN A 53 -20.10 -34.60 5.86
C GLN A 53 -19.24 -33.44 6.39
N GLY A 54 -18.98 -32.41 5.58
CA GLY A 54 -18.17 -31.25 5.95
C GLY A 54 -16.66 -31.46 5.77
N GLU A 55 -16.24 -32.54 5.10
CA GLU A 55 -14.85 -32.85 4.80
C GLU A 55 -14.45 -32.28 3.43
N GLU A 56 -14.47 -30.94 3.31
CA GLU A 56 -14.29 -30.25 2.03
C GLU A 56 -12.93 -30.54 1.38
N ASN A 57 -11.86 -30.66 2.17
CA ASN A 57 -10.51 -30.96 1.68
C ASN A 57 -10.43 -32.36 1.03
N THR A 58 -11.06 -33.37 1.65
CA THR A 58 -11.12 -34.74 1.12
C THR A 58 -11.96 -34.79 -0.14
N ALA A 59 -13.09 -34.07 -0.15
CA ALA A 59 -13.96 -33.97 -1.31
C ALA A 59 -13.28 -33.27 -2.50
N GLU A 60 -12.53 -32.19 -2.24
CA GLU A 60 -11.79 -31.44 -3.26
C GLU A 60 -10.62 -32.27 -3.82
N TRP A 61 -9.91 -33.00 -2.96
CA TRP A 61 -8.88 -33.94 -3.39
C TRP A 61 -9.45 -35.05 -4.29
N LEU A 62 -10.58 -35.67 -3.92
CA LEU A 62 -11.25 -36.68 -4.75
C LEU A 62 -11.78 -36.10 -6.07
N ARG A 63 -12.29 -34.87 -6.08
CA ARG A 63 -12.70 -34.17 -7.31
C ARG A 63 -11.53 -33.88 -8.22
N ASN A 64 -10.38 -33.48 -7.67
CA ASN A 64 -9.16 -33.26 -8.42
C ASN A 64 -8.61 -34.58 -8.98
N LEU A 65 -8.65 -35.66 -8.20
CA LEU A 65 -8.32 -37.00 -8.69
C LEU A 65 -9.26 -37.45 -9.81
N ALA A 66 -10.57 -37.28 -9.66
CA ALA A 66 -11.53 -37.56 -10.73
C ALA A 66 -11.27 -36.71 -11.97
N THR A 67 -10.88 -35.45 -11.79
CA THR A 67 -10.50 -34.54 -12.88
C THR A 67 -9.22 -35.03 -13.57
N TYR A 68 -8.22 -35.46 -12.82
CA TYR A 68 -6.98 -36.05 -13.33
C TYR A 68 -7.20 -37.37 -14.08
N LEU A 69 -8.19 -38.16 -13.64
CA LEU A 69 -8.57 -39.41 -14.29
C LEU A 69 -9.55 -39.20 -15.48
N THR A 70 -10.14 -38.00 -15.61
CA THR A 70 -11.07 -37.62 -16.70
C THR A 70 -10.52 -36.58 -17.66
N THR A 71 -9.38 -35.97 -17.33
CA THR A 71 -8.57 -35.29 -18.34
C THR A 71 -8.36 -36.30 -19.44
N PRO A 72 -8.82 -36.00 -20.67
CA PRO A 72 -8.57 -36.88 -21.80
C PRO A 72 -7.08 -37.22 -21.78
N GLU A 73 -6.74 -38.45 -22.17
CA GLU A 73 -5.42 -38.71 -22.74
C GLU A 73 -4.99 -37.47 -23.52
N THR A 74 -3.78 -37.00 -23.18
CA THR A 74 -2.92 -36.07 -23.92
C THR A 74 -3.58 -35.49 -25.16
N PRO A 75 -3.69 -34.16 -25.34
CA PRO A 75 -4.23 -33.61 -26.59
C PRO A 75 -3.57 -34.36 -27.73
N LEU A 76 -4.39 -35.10 -28.50
CA LEU A 76 -3.91 -36.00 -29.55
C LEU A 76 -3.06 -35.15 -30.48
N ILE A 77 -1.74 -35.18 -30.29
CA ILE A 77 -0.80 -34.42 -31.11
C ILE A 77 -1.05 -34.94 -32.51
N THR A 78 -1.57 -34.08 -33.38
CA THR A 78 -1.91 -34.51 -34.72
C THR A 78 -0.63 -34.94 -35.43
N GLN A 79 -0.73 -35.87 -36.38
CA GLN A 79 0.43 -36.34 -37.13
C GLN A 79 1.20 -35.16 -37.79
N GLU A 80 0.49 -34.12 -38.21
CA GLU A 80 1.04 -32.88 -38.76
C GLU A 80 1.83 -32.07 -37.71
N GLU A 81 1.34 -32.01 -36.46
CA GLU A 81 2.05 -31.39 -35.34
C GLU A 81 3.27 -32.22 -34.90
N ILE A 82 3.19 -33.55 -34.88
CA ILE A 82 4.34 -34.44 -34.62
C ILE A 82 5.44 -34.19 -35.65
N GLU A 83 5.09 -34.09 -36.94
CA GLU A 83 6.07 -33.85 -38.00
C GLU A 83 6.69 -32.45 -37.90
N THR A 84 5.88 -31.42 -37.69
CA THR A 84 6.32 -30.02 -37.66
C THR A 84 7.16 -29.69 -36.42
N TYR A 85 6.70 -30.11 -35.24
CA TYR A 85 7.40 -29.86 -33.98
C TYR A 85 8.52 -30.88 -33.75
N GLY A 86 8.40 -32.10 -34.28
CA GLY A 86 9.41 -33.14 -34.18
C GLY A 86 10.70 -32.80 -34.93
N GLN A 87 10.60 -32.17 -36.10
CA GLN A 87 11.77 -31.67 -36.82
C GLN A 87 12.54 -30.62 -36.01
N PHE A 88 11.81 -29.66 -35.43
CA PHE A 88 12.42 -28.63 -34.59
C PHE A 88 13.00 -29.22 -33.30
N LEU A 89 12.31 -30.18 -32.68
CA LEU A 89 12.80 -30.90 -31.49
C LEU A 89 14.13 -31.62 -31.78
N GLN A 90 14.25 -32.31 -32.92
CA GLN A 90 15.50 -32.95 -33.31
C GLN A 90 16.60 -31.91 -33.58
N GLU A 91 16.29 -30.85 -34.32
CA GLU A 91 17.23 -29.78 -34.64
C GLU A 91 17.79 -29.12 -33.37
N ILE A 92 16.93 -28.77 -32.41
CA ILE A 92 17.35 -28.08 -31.18
C ILE A 92 18.16 -29.01 -30.27
N LEU A 93 17.76 -30.28 -30.11
CA LEU A 93 18.49 -31.22 -29.27
C LEU A 93 19.86 -31.58 -29.88
N LEU A 94 19.95 -31.72 -31.21
CA LEU A 94 21.22 -31.92 -31.91
C LEU A 94 22.13 -30.69 -31.75
N ALA A 95 21.60 -29.48 -31.95
CA ALA A 95 22.37 -28.26 -31.77
C ALA A 95 22.91 -28.13 -30.34
N ILE A 96 22.15 -28.54 -29.33
CA ILE A 96 22.59 -28.54 -27.93
C ILE A 96 23.67 -29.58 -27.70
N ALA A 97 23.54 -30.77 -28.28
CA ALA A 97 24.55 -31.81 -28.20
C ALA A 97 25.88 -31.36 -28.84
N ASP A 98 25.83 -30.77 -30.04
CA ASP A 98 27.00 -30.34 -30.80
C ASP A 98 27.69 -29.11 -30.19
N SER A 99 26.92 -28.18 -29.63
CA SER A 99 27.44 -26.96 -29.00
C SER A 99 27.73 -27.11 -27.51
N ASN A 100 27.40 -28.27 -26.92
CA ASN A 100 27.40 -28.48 -25.47
C ASN A 100 26.59 -27.40 -24.71
N GLY A 101 25.47 -26.96 -25.29
CA GLY A 101 24.57 -25.97 -24.71
C GLY A 101 25.08 -24.52 -24.75
N ASP A 102 25.89 -24.14 -25.76
CA ASP A 102 26.31 -22.74 -25.92
C ASP A 102 25.11 -21.84 -26.29
N ALA A 103 24.73 -20.96 -25.37
CA ALA A 103 23.63 -20.01 -25.56
C ALA A 103 23.77 -19.15 -26.83
N GLN A 104 24.99 -18.85 -27.30
CA GLN A 104 25.20 -18.07 -28.53
C GLN A 104 24.77 -18.83 -29.79
N VAL A 105 24.81 -20.16 -29.75
CA VAL A 105 24.33 -21.03 -30.84
C VAL A 105 22.85 -21.31 -30.70
N ILE A 106 22.38 -21.53 -29.47
CA ILE A 106 21.01 -21.99 -29.21
C ILE A 106 19.97 -20.87 -29.24
N TYR A 107 20.27 -19.70 -28.67
CA TYR A 107 19.29 -18.61 -28.59
C TYR A 107 18.81 -18.10 -29.96
N PRO A 108 19.65 -17.97 -31.00
CA PRO A 108 19.17 -17.66 -32.35
C PRO A 108 18.17 -18.69 -32.89
N LEU A 109 18.40 -19.98 -32.62
CA LEU A 109 17.52 -21.06 -33.09
C LEU A 109 16.16 -21.03 -32.36
N LEU A 110 16.17 -20.79 -31.05
CA LEU A 110 14.95 -20.55 -30.26
C LEU A 110 14.19 -19.29 -30.73
N ALA A 111 14.92 -18.20 -31.01
CA ALA A 111 14.34 -16.94 -31.46
C ALA A 111 13.65 -17.08 -32.83
N ALA A 112 14.19 -17.92 -33.71
CA ALA A 112 13.61 -18.21 -35.01
C ALA A 112 12.33 -19.08 -34.94
N ASN A 113 12.08 -19.76 -33.82
CA ASN A 113 10.99 -20.74 -33.66
C ASN A 113 10.10 -20.43 -32.45
N THR A 114 9.97 -19.16 -32.06
CA THR A 114 9.18 -18.77 -30.86
C THR A 114 7.69 -19.13 -30.95
N ASP A 115 7.16 -19.31 -32.17
CA ASP A 115 5.81 -19.79 -32.44
C ASP A 115 5.59 -21.26 -32.03
N LYS A 116 6.67 -22.06 -32.02
CA LYS A 116 6.65 -23.47 -31.61
C LYS A 116 6.92 -23.67 -30.11
N LEU A 117 7.36 -22.65 -29.40
CA LEU A 117 7.65 -22.72 -27.96
C LEU A 117 6.36 -22.57 -27.15
N ASN A 118 5.55 -23.62 -27.13
CA ASN A 118 4.25 -23.68 -26.48
C ASN A 118 4.04 -25.02 -25.75
N ASP A 119 2.88 -25.20 -25.14
CA ASP A 119 2.58 -26.36 -24.30
C ASP A 119 2.56 -27.68 -25.10
N ILE A 120 2.23 -27.63 -26.41
CA ILE A 120 2.31 -28.80 -27.31
C ILE A 120 3.76 -29.27 -27.45
N PHE A 121 4.72 -28.34 -27.52
CA PHE A 121 6.13 -28.71 -27.60
C PHE A 121 6.64 -29.35 -26.30
N ALA A 122 6.15 -28.91 -25.14
CA ALA A 122 6.47 -29.55 -23.85
C ALA A 122 5.96 -31.00 -23.82
N GLU A 123 4.72 -31.24 -24.24
CA GLU A 123 4.13 -32.59 -24.33
C GLU A 123 4.83 -33.47 -25.38
N LEU A 124 5.17 -32.91 -26.54
CA LEU A 124 5.93 -33.63 -27.55
C LEU A 124 7.32 -34.03 -27.02
N LEU A 125 8.00 -33.13 -26.31
CA LEU A 125 9.29 -33.43 -25.68
C LEU A 125 9.16 -34.60 -24.69
N ARG A 126 8.09 -34.63 -23.87
CA ARG A 126 7.79 -35.76 -22.97
C ARG A 126 7.58 -37.05 -23.76
N HIS A 127 6.68 -37.04 -24.72
CA HIS A 127 6.35 -38.23 -25.51
C HIS A 127 7.57 -38.77 -26.27
N TRP A 128 8.33 -37.90 -26.93
CA TRP A 128 9.56 -38.27 -27.62
C TRP A 128 10.60 -38.86 -26.66
N ALA A 129 10.81 -38.22 -25.50
CA ALA A 129 11.78 -38.68 -24.53
C ALA A 129 11.38 -40.01 -23.88
N THR A 130 10.10 -40.20 -23.53
CA THR A 130 9.61 -41.48 -22.97
C THR A 130 9.90 -42.64 -23.92
N ASN A 131 9.59 -42.49 -25.21
CA ASN A 131 9.85 -43.53 -26.20
C ASN A 131 11.36 -43.74 -26.43
N THR A 132 12.11 -42.65 -26.58
CA THR A 132 13.55 -42.71 -26.88
C THR A 132 14.35 -43.28 -25.70
N LEU A 133 14.02 -42.89 -24.47
CA LEU A 133 14.72 -43.36 -23.27
C LEU A 133 14.37 -44.81 -22.91
N ALA A 134 13.15 -45.28 -23.22
CA ALA A 134 12.76 -46.66 -22.99
C ALA A 134 13.57 -47.66 -23.85
N GLU A 135 14.00 -47.24 -25.05
CA GLU A 135 14.79 -48.05 -25.98
C GLU A 135 16.30 -47.79 -25.90
N ALA A 136 16.73 -46.77 -25.17
CA ALA A 136 18.13 -46.36 -25.09
C ALA A 136 18.95 -47.21 -24.11
N GLU A 137 20.17 -47.58 -24.53
CA GLU A 137 21.18 -48.13 -23.62
C GLU A 137 21.53 -47.10 -22.51
N PRO A 138 21.95 -47.54 -21.30
CA PRO A 138 22.14 -46.66 -20.15
C PRO A 138 23.06 -45.44 -20.39
N ASP A 139 24.16 -45.63 -21.14
CA ASP A 139 25.08 -44.54 -21.48
C ASP A 139 24.43 -43.53 -22.44
N ALA A 140 23.67 -44.02 -23.42
CA ALA A 140 22.92 -43.17 -24.35
C ALA A 140 21.79 -42.41 -23.63
N ALA A 141 21.05 -43.08 -22.75
CA ALA A 141 20.03 -42.45 -21.91
C ALA A 141 20.63 -41.32 -21.05
N THR A 142 21.81 -41.53 -20.48
CA THR A 142 22.54 -40.51 -19.71
C THR A 142 22.94 -39.31 -20.57
N SER A 143 23.43 -39.54 -21.80
CA SER A 143 23.76 -38.46 -22.74
C SER A 143 22.52 -37.68 -23.17
N ILE A 144 21.41 -38.36 -23.47
CA ILE A 144 20.14 -37.72 -23.83
C ILE A 144 19.63 -36.87 -22.66
N ALA A 145 19.62 -37.40 -21.44
CA ALA A 145 19.23 -36.64 -20.25
C ALA A 145 20.11 -35.39 -20.02
N ALA A 146 21.40 -35.46 -20.35
CA ALA A 146 22.30 -34.30 -20.28
C ALA A 146 21.91 -33.21 -21.29
N VAL A 147 21.62 -33.59 -22.53
CA VAL A 147 21.18 -32.67 -23.58
C VAL A 147 19.85 -32.01 -23.18
N ILE A 148 18.88 -32.80 -22.71
CA ILE A 148 17.57 -32.28 -22.26
C ILE A 148 17.72 -31.37 -21.04
N GLY A 149 18.57 -31.71 -20.07
CA GLY A 149 18.87 -30.86 -18.92
C GLY A 149 19.49 -29.51 -19.32
N ASN A 150 20.45 -29.53 -20.25
CA ASN A 150 21.05 -28.31 -20.80
C ASN A 150 20.03 -27.47 -21.57
N PHE A 151 19.15 -28.11 -22.36
CA PHE A 151 18.05 -27.44 -23.01
C PHE A 151 17.14 -26.74 -22.01
N SER A 152 16.77 -27.43 -20.95
CA SER A 152 15.89 -26.93 -19.88
C SER A 152 16.49 -25.70 -19.18
N ASN A 153 17.80 -25.73 -18.90
CA ASN A 153 18.51 -24.58 -18.34
C ASN A 153 18.47 -23.36 -19.27
N LEU A 154 18.62 -23.56 -20.58
CA LEU A 154 18.63 -22.49 -21.57
C LEU A 154 17.24 -21.91 -21.82
N ILE A 155 16.22 -22.77 -22.00
CA ILE A 155 14.86 -22.33 -22.30
C ILE A 155 14.23 -21.61 -21.10
N GLN A 156 14.56 -22.01 -19.86
CA GLN A 156 14.15 -21.31 -18.64
C GLN A 156 14.62 -19.85 -18.62
N GLN A 157 15.83 -19.57 -19.12
CA GLN A 157 16.43 -18.23 -19.15
C GLN A 157 16.14 -17.46 -20.45
N PHE A 158 15.45 -18.09 -21.40
CA PHE A 158 15.25 -17.51 -22.73
C PHE A 158 14.21 -16.37 -22.69
N PRO A 159 14.57 -15.14 -23.09
CA PRO A 159 13.75 -13.95 -22.86
C PRO A 159 12.67 -13.71 -23.94
N LEU A 160 12.68 -14.48 -25.04
CA LEU A 160 11.73 -14.32 -26.15
C LEU A 160 10.67 -15.42 -26.13
N GLY A 161 9.53 -15.16 -26.75
CA GLY A 161 8.38 -16.08 -26.74
C GLY A 161 7.54 -15.96 -25.47
N SER A 162 6.71 -16.98 -25.22
CA SER A 162 5.88 -17.05 -24.02
C SER A 162 6.72 -17.49 -22.82
N LYS A 163 6.96 -16.61 -21.84
CA LYS A 163 7.66 -16.99 -20.59
C LYS A 163 6.94 -18.14 -19.88
N ALA A 164 5.60 -18.18 -19.94
CA ALA A 164 4.81 -19.23 -19.32
C ALA A 164 5.13 -20.60 -19.96
N SER A 165 5.09 -20.67 -21.30
CA SER A 165 5.37 -21.92 -22.01
C SER A 165 6.84 -22.32 -21.95
N ASN A 166 7.78 -21.37 -22.00
CA ASN A 166 9.20 -21.65 -21.79
C ASN A 166 9.44 -22.33 -20.42
N MET A 167 8.69 -21.93 -19.39
CA MET A 167 8.78 -22.54 -18.07
C MET A 167 8.21 -23.97 -18.06
N GLU A 168 7.08 -24.23 -18.71
CA GLU A 168 6.54 -25.60 -18.82
C GLU A 168 7.49 -26.52 -19.59
N ILE A 169 8.11 -26.03 -20.66
CA ILE A 169 9.11 -26.80 -21.43
C ILE A 169 10.34 -27.12 -20.54
N ALA A 170 10.81 -26.16 -19.75
CA ALA A 170 11.92 -26.39 -18.82
C ALA A 170 11.55 -27.42 -17.74
N ILE A 171 10.36 -27.30 -17.14
CA ILE A 171 9.85 -28.25 -16.14
C ILE A 171 9.77 -29.65 -16.75
N ALA A 172 9.19 -29.78 -17.94
CA ALA A 172 9.11 -31.06 -18.64
C ALA A 172 10.50 -31.67 -18.87
N GLY A 173 11.46 -30.89 -19.36
CA GLY A 173 12.80 -31.38 -19.59
C GLY A 173 13.55 -31.77 -18.30
N TYR A 174 13.38 -31.03 -17.21
CA TYR A 174 13.94 -31.42 -15.91
C TYR A 174 13.32 -32.71 -15.38
N GLU A 175 11.99 -32.87 -15.46
CA GLU A 175 11.31 -34.09 -15.04
C GLU A 175 11.76 -35.31 -15.86
N ILE A 176 11.91 -35.14 -17.18
CA ILE A 176 12.49 -36.17 -18.06
C ILE A 176 13.90 -36.52 -17.61
N ALA A 177 14.76 -35.52 -17.38
CA ALA A 177 16.14 -35.78 -16.93
C ALA A 177 16.18 -36.52 -15.59
N LEU A 178 15.23 -36.26 -14.68
CA LEU A 178 15.11 -36.95 -13.39
C LEU A 178 14.65 -38.41 -13.50
N THR A 179 14.09 -38.85 -14.64
CA THR A 179 13.82 -40.28 -14.88
C THR A 179 15.11 -41.09 -15.08
N VAL A 180 16.18 -40.45 -15.54
CA VAL A 180 17.50 -41.07 -15.76
C VAL A 180 18.45 -40.76 -14.60
N TYR A 181 18.52 -39.50 -14.18
CA TYR A 181 19.30 -39.09 -13.03
C TYR A 181 18.58 -39.46 -11.75
N THR A 182 18.85 -40.64 -11.21
CA THR A 182 18.31 -41.03 -9.90
C THR A 182 19.26 -40.63 -8.77
N ARG A 183 18.74 -40.47 -7.56
CA ARG A 183 19.55 -40.14 -6.36
C ARG A 183 20.68 -41.15 -6.11
N SER A 184 20.46 -42.43 -6.41
CA SER A 184 21.46 -43.49 -6.20
C SER A 184 22.51 -43.56 -7.31
N ALA A 185 22.11 -43.44 -8.57
CA ALA A 185 23.03 -43.56 -9.70
C ALA A 185 23.81 -42.27 -9.98
N PHE A 186 23.16 -41.11 -9.87
CA PHE A 186 23.72 -39.81 -10.21
C PHE A 186 23.38 -38.75 -9.16
N PRO A 187 23.80 -38.91 -7.89
CA PRO A 187 23.37 -38.07 -6.78
C PRO A 187 23.57 -36.57 -7.05
N GLU A 188 24.72 -36.17 -7.59
CA GLU A 188 25.03 -34.76 -7.87
C GLU A 188 24.17 -34.18 -9.01
N LYS A 189 24.05 -34.91 -10.13
CA LYS A 189 23.23 -34.46 -11.27
C LYS A 189 21.74 -34.42 -10.91
N TRP A 190 21.27 -35.40 -10.14
CA TRP A 190 19.90 -35.43 -9.62
C TRP A 190 19.65 -34.21 -8.73
N ALA A 191 20.53 -33.93 -7.76
CA ALA A 191 20.39 -32.77 -6.88
C ALA A 191 20.45 -31.42 -7.63
N MET A 192 21.31 -31.31 -8.63
CA MET A 192 21.38 -30.13 -9.51
C MET A 192 20.07 -29.93 -10.27
N THR A 193 19.55 -31.02 -10.85
CA THR A 193 18.30 -30.99 -11.63
C THR A 193 17.11 -30.66 -10.73
N GLN A 194 17.06 -31.20 -9.50
CA GLN A 194 16.07 -30.85 -8.49
C GLN A 194 16.13 -29.37 -8.09
N ASN A 195 17.32 -28.81 -7.86
CA ASN A 195 17.46 -27.38 -7.58
C ASN A 195 16.97 -26.51 -8.75
N ASN A 196 17.28 -26.87 -9.99
CA ASN A 196 16.85 -26.11 -11.17
C ASN A 196 15.35 -26.25 -11.43
N LEU A 197 14.78 -27.44 -11.19
CA LEU A 197 13.35 -27.68 -11.19
C LEU A 197 12.65 -26.84 -10.12
N GLY A 198 13.25 -26.72 -8.93
CA GLY A 198 12.76 -25.83 -7.87
C GLY A 198 12.70 -24.37 -8.32
N ASN A 199 13.74 -23.89 -9.01
CA ASN A 199 13.74 -22.54 -9.60
C ASN A 199 12.62 -22.39 -10.65
N ALA A 200 12.40 -23.42 -11.47
CA ALA A 200 11.38 -23.39 -12.51
C ALA A 200 9.96 -23.35 -11.92
N TYR A 201 9.68 -24.18 -10.92
CA TYR A 201 8.42 -24.12 -10.16
C TYR A 201 8.23 -22.77 -9.46
N GLY A 202 9.30 -22.22 -8.86
CA GLY A 202 9.29 -20.90 -8.23
C GLY A 202 8.95 -19.76 -9.18
N GLU A 203 9.24 -19.89 -10.48
CA GLU A 203 8.90 -18.89 -11.50
C GLU A 203 7.70 -19.27 -12.40
N ARG A 204 7.07 -20.42 -12.14
CA ARG A 204 5.97 -20.95 -12.95
C ARG A 204 4.74 -20.05 -12.92
N ILE A 205 4.22 -19.74 -14.12
CA ILE A 205 3.08 -18.86 -14.34
C ILE A 205 1.75 -19.63 -14.36
N PHE A 206 1.75 -20.86 -14.88
CA PHE A 206 0.57 -21.72 -14.90
C PHE A 206 0.40 -22.48 -13.59
N GLY A 207 -0.84 -22.88 -13.28
CA GLY A 207 -1.20 -23.54 -12.01
C GLY A 207 -1.42 -22.55 -10.87
N GLU A 208 -1.89 -23.07 -9.73
CA GLU A 208 -2.08 -22.27 -8.52
C GLU A 208 -0.71 -21.86 -7.94
N ARG A 209 -0.56 -20.58 -7.62
CA ARG A 209 0.73 -20.05 -7.12
C ARG A 209 1.14 -20.71 -5.81
N ALA A 210 0.17 -21.09 -4.96
CA ALA A 210 0.44 -21.78 -3.71
C ALA A 210 1.15 -23.12 -3.96
N ASP A 211 0.59 -23.95 -4.84
CA ASP A 211 1.12 -25.27 -5.16
C ASP A 211 2.50 -25.18 -5.83
N ASN A 212 2.68 -24.24 -6.76
CA ASN A 212 3.97 -24.01 -7.42
C ASN A 212 5.09 -23.70 -6.42
N ILE A 213 4.80 -22.91 -5.36
CA ILE A 213 5.79 -22.65 -4.32
C ILE A 213 6.06 -23.90 -3.47
N GLU A 214 5.06 -24.73 -3.17
CA GLU A 214 5.28 -26.00 -2.48
C GLU A 214 6.11 -26.98 -3.32
N PHE A 215 5.86 -27.08 -4.62
CA PHE A 215 6.69 -27.87 -5.54
C PHE A 215 8.14 -27.37 -5.58
N ALA A 216 8.34 -26.05 -5.58
CA ALA A 216 9.68 -25.46 -5.50
C ALA A 216 10.39 -25.85 -4.20
N ILE A 217 9.71 -25.69 -3.06
CA ILE A 217 10.23 -26.04 -1.73
C ILE A 217 10.57 -27.54 -1.66
N ALA A 218 9.68 -28.40 -2.17
CA ALA A 218 9.90 -29.84 -2.21
C ALA A 218 11.16 -30.18 -3.03
N ALA A 219 11.30 -29.62 -4.23
CA ALA A 219 12.46 -29.85 -5.09
C ALA A 219 13.78 -29.35 -4.45
N TYR A 220 13.79 -28.18 -3.81
CA TYR A 220 14.96 -27.71 -3.07
C TYR A 220 15.31 -28.62 -1.90
N ASN A 221 14.32 -29.09 -1.14
CA ASN A 221 14.55 -30.05 -0.04
C ASN A 221 15.12 -31.38 -0.55
N GLN A 222 14.66 -31.86 -1.71
CA GLN A 222 15.23 -33.03 -2.38
C GLN A 222 16.70 -32.79 -2.76
N ALA A 223 17.04 -31.64 -3.35
CA ALA A 223 18.42 -31.28 -3.66
C ALA A 223 19.31 -31.21 -2.40
N LEU A 224 18.80 -30.64 -1.30
CA LEU A 224 19.48 -30.55 0.00
C LEU A 224 19.67 -31.91 0.70
N SER A 225 19.00 -32.98 0.24
CA SER A 225 19.24 -34.34 0.73
C SER A 225 20.56 -34.95 0.23
N VAL A 226 21.19 -34.31 -0.77
CA VAL A 226 22.51 -34.67 -1.33
C VAL A 226 23.50 -33.53 -1.15
N TYR A 227 23.10 -32.31 -1.48
CA TYR A 227 23.89 -31.13 -1.20
C TYR A 227 23.92 -30.91 0.30
N THR A 228 25.06 -31.19 0.92
CA THR A 228 25.29 -30.87 2.34
C THR A 228 26.39 -29.83 2.44
N ARG A 229 26.42 -29.12 3.58
CA ARG A 229 27.46 -28.12 3.83
C ARG A 229 28.89 -28.68 3.74
N SER A 230 29.10 -29.97 4.05
CA SER A 230 30.44 -30.58 4.04
C SER A 230 30.85 -31.13 2.67
N THR A 231 29.91 -31.66 1.89
CA THR A 231 30.20 -32.33 0.61
C THR A 231 30.04 -31.40 -0.60
N PHE A 232 29.10 -30.45 -0.55
CA PHE A 232 28.81 -29.51 -1.64
C PHE A 232 28.49 -28.11 -1.07
N PRO A 233 29.43 -27.44 -0.38
CA PRO A 233 29.15 -26.20 0.36
C PRO A 233 28.52 -25.11 -0.51
N VAL A 234 28.99 -24.94 -1.75
CA VAL A 234 28.52 -23.88 -2.67
C VAL A 234 27.11 -24.18 -3.17
N ASN A 235 26.86 -25.39 -3.68
CA ASN A 235 25.52 -25.78 -4.15
C ASN A 235 24.51 -25.82 -3.00
N TRP A 236 24.93 -26.28 -1.81
CA TRP A 236 24.11 -26.24 -0.61
C TRP A 236 23.72 -24.80 -0.27
N ALA A 237 24.67 -23.86 -0.25
CA ALA A 237 24.39 -22.46 0.03
C ALA A 237 23.49 -21.81 -1.03
N GLY A 238 23.69 -22.12 -2.31
CA GLY A 238 22.83 -21.63 -3.40
C GLY A 238 21.40 -22.14 -3.27
N THR A 239 21.24 -23.43 -2.98
CA THR A 239 19.93 -24.05 -2.75
C THR A 239 19.26 -23.47 -1.51
N GLN A 240 20.00 -23.18 -0.43
CA GLN A 240 19.48 -22.50 0.76
C GLN A 240 19.00 -21.08 0.45
N ASN A 241 19.73 -20.32 -0.37
CA ASN A 241 19.27 -19.00 -0.80
C ASN A 241 17.96 -19.08 -1.60
N ASN A 242 17.84 -20.05 -2.52
CA ASN A 242 16.63 -20.24 -3.33
C ASN A 242 15.45 -20.72 -2.48
N LEU A 243 15.71 -21.61 -1.51
CA LEU A 243 14.73 -22.04 -0.52
C LEU A 243 14.27 -20.86 0.36
N GLY A 244 15.18 -19.96 0.72
CA GLY A 244 14.84 -18.73 1.44
C GLY A 244 13.88 -17.82 0.65
N LEU A 245 14.08 -17.70 -0.67
CA LEU A 245 13.15 -16.97 -1.55
C LEU A 245 11.78 -17.64 -1.57
N ALA A 246 11.73 -18.96 -1.77
CA ALA A 246 10.48 -19.71 -1.80
C ALA A 246 9.71 -19.64 -0.48
N TYR A 247 10.37 -19.75 0.67
CA TYR A 247 9.72 -19.55 1.97
C TYR A 247 9.18 -18.11 2.15
N GLY A 248 9.90 -17.11 1.65
CA GLY A 248 9.44 -15.72 1.69
C GLY A 248 8.18 -15.47 0.85
N GLU A 249 7.95 -16.28 -0.18
CA GLU A 249 6.79 -16.22 -1.08
C GLU A 249 5.70 -17.24 -0.75
N LYS A 250 5.93 -18.13 0.21
CA LYS A 250 5.02 -19.22 0.58
C LYS A 250 3.68 -18.68 1.08
N ILE A 251 2.61 -19.12 0.40
CA ILE A 251 1.22 -18.69 0.65
C ILE A 251 0.57 -19.53 1.75
N LEU A 252 0.86 -20.84 1.78
CA LEU A 252 0.27 -21.77 2.76
C LEU A 252 1.01 -21.72 4.10
N GLY A 253 0.27 -22.00 5.18
CA GLY A 253 0.77 -21.96 6.56
C GLY A 253 0.82 -20.55 7.16
N GLU A 254 1.42 -20.45 8.35
CA GLU A 254 1.53 -19.19 9.08
C GLU A 254 2.61 -18.29 8.47
N ARG A 255 2.21 -17.12 7.96
CA ARG A 255 3.12 -16.17 7.30
C ARG A 255 4.30 -15.77 8.18
N ALA A 256 4.10 -15.65 9.49
CA ALA A 256 5.16 -15.30 10.42
C ALA A 256 6.25 -16.39 10.47
N GLU A 257 5.86 -17.66 10.49
CA GLU A 257 6.78 -18.80 10.50
C GLU A 257 7.51 -18.95 9.17
N ASN A 258 6.80 -18.80 8.05
CA ASN A 258 7.39 -18.83 6.71
C ASN A 258 8.53 -17.81 6.56
N ILE A 259 8.37 -16.60 7.10
CA ILE A 259 9.42 -15.57 7.08
C ILE A 259 10.62 -15.96 7.96
N GLU A 260 10.41 -16.59 9.12
CA GLU A 260 11.52 -17.10 9.92
C GLU A 260 12.27 -18.24 9.21
N SER A 261 11.55 -19.13 8.50
CA SER A 261 12.18 -20.16 7.65
C SER A 261 13.02 -19.53 6.54
N ALA A 262 12.54 -18.45 5.92
CA ALA A 262 13.30 -17.69 4.93
C ALA A 262 14.59 -17.11 5.53
N ILE A 263 14.48 -16.42 6.68
CA ILE A 263 15.62 -15.84 7.41
C ILE A 263 16.63 -16.94 7.78
N ALA A 264 16.16 -18.09 8.26
CA ALA A 264 17.01 -19.21 8.61
C ALA A 264 17.78 -19.75 7.40
N ALA A 265 17.11 -19.94 6.26
CA ALA A 265 17.73 -20.42 5.02
C ALA A 265 18.78 -19.42 4.47
N TYR A 266 18.49 -18.11 4.48
CA TYR A 266 19.49 -17.11 4.10
C TYR A 266 20.70 -17.08 5.04
N ASN A 267 20.49 -17.19 6.35
CA ASN A 267 21.60 -17.27 7.31
C ASN A 267 22.44 -18.54 7.11
N GLN A 268 21.81 -19.66 6.70
CA GLN A 268 22.53 -20.87 6.32
C GLN A 268 23.39 -20.65 5.07
N ALA A 269 22.85 -20.03 4.02
CA ALA A 269 23.61 -19.66 2.82
C ALA A 269 24.80 -18.74 3.16
N LEU A 270 24.59 -17.72 4.00
CA LEU A 270 25.63 -16.78 4.47
C LEU A 270 26.69 -17.42 5.39
N SER A 271 26.50 -18.67 5.81
CA SER A 271 27.54 -19.43 6.53
C SER A 271 28.63 -20.01 5.61
N VAL A 272 28.40 -19.94 4.29
CA VAL A 272 29.33 -20.35 3.23
C VAL A 272 29.66 -19.17 2.33
N TYR A 273 28.63 -18.45 1.86
CA TYR A 273 28.83 -17.19 1.15
C TYR A 273 29.31 -16.15 2.14
N THR A 274 30.50 -15.61 1.90
CA THR A 274 31.11 -14.58 2.73
C THR A 274 31.54 -13.42 1.85
N ARG A 275 31.80 -12.26 2.44
CA ARG A 275 32.26 -11.12 1.65
C ARG A 275 33.58 -11.40 0.90
N SER A 276 34.46 -12.24 1.46
CA SER A 276 35.74 -12.62 0.82
C SER A 276 35.62 -13.79 -0.15
N ALA A 277 34.70 -14.73 0.10
CA ALA A 277 34.46 -15.88 -0.76
C ALA A 277 33.01 -15.85 -1.25
N PHE A 278 32.82 -15.74 -2.57
CA PHE A 278 31.53 -15.53 -3.22
C PHE A 278 30.90 -14.16 -2.89
N PRO A 279 31.61 -13.05 -3.17
CA PRO A 279 31.14 -11.70 -2.80
C PRO A 279 29.78 -11.34 -3.42
N VAL A 280 29.52 -11.79 -4.66
CA VAL A 280 28.27 -11.52 -5.37
C VAL A 280 27.10 -12.29 -4.75
N ASP A 281 27.25 -13.60 -4.56
CA ASP A 281 26.23 -14.44 -3.93
C ASP A 281 25.94 -13.99 -2.50
N TRP A 282 27.00 -13.61 -1.75
CA TRP A 282 26.87 -13.01 -0.42
C TRP A 282 26.03 -11.73 -0.47
N ALA A 283 26.32 -10.81 -1.40
CA ALA A 283 25.59 -9.55 -1.51
C ALA A 283 24.12 -9.75 -1.92
N MET A 284 23.85 -10.65 -2.85
CA MET A 284 22.47 -10.99 -3.26
C MET A 284 21.69 -11.63 -2.12
N THR A 285 22.31 -12.55 -1.38
CA THR A 285 21.72 -13.17 -0.19
C THR A 285 21.45 -12.13 0.89
N GLN A 286 22.34 -11.15 1.09
CA GLN A 286 22.11 -10.03 2.01
C GLN A 286 20.94 -9.14 1.59
N ASN A 287 20.79 -8.83 0.30
CA ASN A 287 19.61 -8.10 -0.19
C ASN A 287 18.31 -8.87 0.08
N ASN A 288 18.29 -10.18 -0.17
CA ASN A 288 17.13 -11.03 0.09
C ASN A 288 16.81 -11.14 1.59
N LEU A 289 17.84 -11.28 2.42
CA LEU A 289 17.71 -11.24 3.88
C LEU A 289 17.17 -9.89 4.36
N GLY A 290 17.58 -8.78 3.73
CA GLY A 290 17.02 -7.45 3.99
C GLY A 290 15.53 -7.36 3.70
N ILE A 291 15.05 -8.01 2.64
CA ILE A 291 13.61 -8.10 2.33
C ILE A 291 12.89 -8.90 3.41
N ALA A 292 13.46 -10.05 3.83
CA ALA A 292 12.89 -10.89 4.87
C ALA A 292 12.80 -10.15 6.21
N TYR A 293 13.85 -9.46 6.65
CA TYR A 293 13.82 -8.63 7.87
C TYR A 293 12.80 -7.50 7.77
N ARG A 294 12.71 -6.81 6.62
CA ARG A 294 11.69 -5.77 6.42
C ARG A 294 10.27 -6.32 6.51
N ASN A 295 10.05 -7.58 6.11
CA ASN A 295 8.72 -8.20 6.15
C ASN A 295 8.46 -8.98 7.46
N ARG A 296 9.46 -9.12 8.34
CA ARG A 296 9.40 -9.93 9.56
C ARG A 296 8.31 -9.45 10.53
N ILE A 297 7.49 -10.41 10.97
CA ILE A 297 6.34 -10.20 11.85
C ILE A 297 6.75 -10.35 13.33
N PHE A 298 7.63 -11.29 13.66
CA PHE A 298 8.12 -11.47 15.02
C PHE A 298 9.17 -10.43 15.42
N GLY A 299 9.20 -10.09 16.71
CA GLY A 299 10.12 -9.10 17.28
C GLY A 299 9.66 -7.66 17.11
N GLU A 300 10.48 -6.72 17.57
CA GLU A 300 10.18 -5.29 17.49
C GLU A 300 10.33 -4.75 16.06
N ARG A 301 9.30 -4.08 15.54
CA ARG A 301 9.28 -3.55 14.17
C ARG A 301 10.47 -2.62 13.91
N ALA A 302 10.84 -1.79 14.88
CA ALA A 302 11.94 -0.85 14.75
C ALA A 302 13.28 -1.57 14.53
N GLU A 303 13.56 -2.63 15.29
CA GLU A 303 14.78 -3.43 15.18
C GLU A 303 14.83 -4.18 13.86
N ASN A 304 13.72 -4.78 13.43
CA ASN A 304 13.61 -5.49 12.16
C ASN A 304 13.94 -4.58 10.96
N ILE A 305 13.49 -3.30 10.99
CA ILE A 305 13.84 -2.34 9.94
C ILE A 305 15.34 -1.98 9.97
N GLU A 306 15.96 -1.84 11.14
CA GLU A 306 17.41 -1.62 11.21
C GLU A 306 18.21 -2.82 10.69
N LEU A 307 17.78 -4.05 10.97
CA LEU A 307 18.39 -5.26 10.40
C LEU A 307 18.27 -5.27 8.87
N ALA A 308 17.12 -4.88 8.32
CA ALA A 308 16.93 -4.74 6.88
C ALA A 308 17.89 -3.71 6.28
N ILE A 309 17.96 -2.49 6.87
CA ILE A 309 18.86 -1.42 6.44
C ILE A 309 20.33 -1.89 6.50
N ALA A 310 20.72 -2.62 7.56
CA ALA A 310 22.06 -3.16 7.69
C ALA A 310 22.38 -4.17 6.58
N ALA A 311 21.47 -5.11 6.28
CA ALA A 311 21.64 -6.10 5.24
C ALA A 311 21.73 -5.46 3.83
N TYR A 312 20.89 -4.47 3.51
CA TYR A 312 21.00 -3.74 2.24
C TYR A 312 22.32 -2.97 2.13
N ASN A 313 22.78 -2.31 3.20
CA ASN A 313 24.08 -1.64 3.20
C ASN A 313 25.25 -2.62 3.04
N GLN A 314 25.14 -3.83 3.59
CA GLN A 314 26.11 -4.90 3.36
C GLN A 314 26.13 -5.32 1.89
N ALA A 315 24.97 -5.54 1.27
CA ALA A 315 24.86 -5.83 -0.16
C ALA A 315 25.49 -4.72 -1.03
N LEU A 316 25.19 -3.44 -0.73
CA LEU A 316 25.74 -2.26 -1.44
C LEU A 316 27.25 -2.08 -1.25
N SER A 317 27.87 -2.75 -0.28
CA SER A 317 29.34 -2.73 -0.10
C SER A 317 30.09 -3.57 -1.13
N VAL A 318 29.36 -4.38 -1.92
CA VAL A 318 29.86 -5.22 -3.02
C VAL A 318 29.15 -4.86 -4.32
N CYS A 319 27.82 -4.82 -4.32
CA CYS A 319 27.02 -4.36 -5.45
C CYS A 319 27.23 -2.86 -5.58
N THR A 320 28.13 -2.43 -6.47
CA THR A 320 28.36 -1.01 -6.78
C THR A 320 27.76 -0.65 -8.12
N ARG A 321 27.48 0.64 -8.34
CA ARG A 321 26.91 1.13 -9.61
C ARG A 321 27.76 0.73 -10.83
N SER A 322 29.08 0.63 -10.70
CA SER A 322 29.98 0.29 -11.82
C SER A 322 30.08 -1.21 -12.08
N ALA A 323 30.08 -2.05 -11.04
CA ALA A 323 30.26 -3.49 -11.18
C ALA A 323 28.93 -4.22 -11.42
N PHE A 324 27.87 -3.82 -10.71
CA PHE A 324 26.55 -4.48 -10.73
C PHE A 324 25.44 -3.44 -10.76
N PRO A 325 25.30 -2.66 -11.86
CA PRO A 325 24.39 -1.52 -11.91
C PRO A 325 22.93 -1.90 -11.61
N VAL A 326 22.46 -3.04 -12.11
CA VAL A 326 21.07 -3.50 -11.96
C VAL A 326 20.79 -3.89 -10.50
N ASP A 327 21.63 -4.75 -9.92
CA ASP A 327 21.48 -5.21 -8.53
C ASP A 327 21.70 -4.08 -7.54
N TRP A 328 22.63 -3.16 -7.82
CA TRP A 328 22.82 -1.93 -7.07
C TRP A 328 21.53 -1.09 -7.07
N ALA A 329 20.92 -0.86 -8.24
CA ALA A 329 19.69 -0.08 -8.33
C ALA A 329 18.49 -0.77 -7.64
N MET A 330 18.40 -2.10 -7.71
CA MET A 330 17.41 -2.89 -6.98
C MET A 330 17.58 -2.74 -5.47
N THR A 331 18.81 -2.90 -4.98
CA THR A 331 19.14 -2.80 -3.56
C THR A 331 18.91 -1.38 -3.05
N GLN A 332 19.24 -0.35 -3.84
CA GLN A 332 18.94 1.06 -3.52
C GLN A 332 17.43 1.31 -3.39
N ASN A 333 16.62 0.77 -4.30
CA ASN A 333 15.16 0.86 -4.20
C ASN A 333 14.64 0.17 -2.92
N ASN A 334 15.18 -0.99 -2.55
CA ASN A 334 14.78 -1.70 -1.34
C ASN A 334 15.21 -0.97 -0.06
N LEU A 335 16.43 -0.41 -0.05
CA LEU A 335 16.94 0.43 1.02
C LEU A 335 16.09 1.71 1.17
N ALA A 336 15.67 2.31 0.06
CA ALA A 336 14.79 3.47 0.08
C ALA A 336 13.44 3.19 0.75
N ILE A 337 12.84 2.03 0.45
CA ILE A 337 11.61 1.58 1.13
C ILE A 337 11.88 1.44 2.64
N ALA A 338 12.98 0.80 3.03
CA ALA A 338 13.32 0.62 4.45
C ALA A 338 13.56 1.95 5.18
N TYR A 339 14.20 2.94 4.54
CA TYR A 339 14.30 4.29 5.08
C TYR A 339 12.94 4.96 5.22
N GLY A 340 12.05 4.77 4.24
CA GLY A 340 10.66 5.25 4.30
C GLY A 340 9.84 4.60 5.42
N GLU A 341 10.19 3.40 5.88
CA GLU A 341 9.52 2.69 6.99
C GLU A 341 10.25 2.84 8.34
N ARG A 342 11.41 3.49 8.36
CA ARG A 342 12.28 3.57 9.53
C ARG A 342 11.64 4.36 10.68
N ILE A 343 11.50 3.69 11.82
CA ILE A 343 10.89 4.21 13.05
C ILE A 343 11.91 5.01 13.88
N LEU A 344 13.17 4.58 13.91
CA LEU A 344 14.22 5.23 14.69
C LEU A 344 14.78 6.47 13.97
N GLY A 345 15.18 7.48 14.77
CA GLY A 345 15.73 8.74 14.27
C GLY A 345 14.68 9.75 13.83
N GLU A 346 15.12 10.83 13.21
CA GLU A 346 14.22 11.90 12.74
C GLU A 346 13.49 11.49 11.45
N ARG A 347 12.15 11.51 11.48
CA ARG A 347 11.31 11.15 10.33
C ARG A 347 11.66 11.94 9.07
N ALA A 348 11.89 13.24 9.21
CA ALA A 348 12.24 14.11 8.08
C ALA A 348 13.52 13.64 7.38
N LYS A 349 14.57 13.33 8.15
CA LYS A 349 15.85 12.83 7.62
C LYS A 349 15.70 11.45 6.97
N ASN A 350 14.91 10.56 7.57
CA ASN A 350 14.65 9.23 7.01
C ASN A 350 13.95 9.31 5.64
N ILE A 351 12.98 10.23 5.47
CA ILE A 351 12.34 10.44 4.16
C ILE A 351 13.33 11.01 3.12
N GLU A 352 14.22 11.93 3.48
CA GLU A 352 15.25 12.40 2.55
C GLU A 352 16.23 11.29 2.13
N LEU A 353 16.60 10.40 3.06
CA LEU A 353 17.41 9.22 2.74
C LEU A 353 16.68 8.29 1.75
N ALA A 354 15.37 8.09 1.94
CA ALA A 354 14.54 7.32 1.01
C ALA A 354 14.52 7.95 -0.40
N ILE A 355 14.23 9.26 -0.47
CA ILE A 355 14.23 10.01 -1.74
C ILE A 355 15.58 9.93 -2.44
N ALA A 356 16.68 10.09 -1.70
CA ALA A 356 18.03 10.00 -2.23
C ALA A 356 18.32 8.61 -2.82
N ALA A 357 17.96 7.54 -2.10
CA ALA A 357 18.16 6.16 -2.55
C ALA A 357 17.27 5.80 -3.75
N TYR A 358 16.02 6.27 -3.82
CA TYR A 358 15.18 6.13 -5.02
C TYR A 358 15.78 6.84 -6.24
N ASN A 359 16.27 8.08 -6.07
CA ASN A 359 16.94 8.81 -7.15
C ASN A 359 18.22 8.11 -7.61
N GLN A 360 18.96 7.48 -6.70
CA GLN A 360 20.11 6.63 -7.04
C GLN A 360 19.67 5.42 -7.89
N ALA A 361 18.60 4.71 -7.51
CA ALA A 361 18.06 3.62 -8.30
C ALA A 361 17.60 4.07 -9.71
N LEU A 362 16.95 5.23 -9.82
CA LEU A 362 16.51 5.82 -11.10
C LEU A 362 17.65 6.29 -12.01
N SER A 363 18.88 6.43 -11.48
CA SER A 363 20.06 6.74 -12.29
C SER A 363 20.55 5.56 -13.16
N VAL A 364 19.99 4.37 -12.95
CA VAL A 364 20.25 3.14 -13.72
C VAL A 364 18.95 2.60 -14.30
N ARG A 365 17.90 2.51 -13.49
CA ARG A 365 16.56 2.13 -13.93
C ARG A 365 15.99 3.29 -14.73
N THR A 366 16.06 3.23 -16.05
CA THR A 366 15.47 4.25 -16.92
C THR A 366 14.22 3.71 -17.61
N ARG A 367 13.35 4.60 -18.10
CA ARG A 367 12.15 4.18 -18.84
C ARG A 367 12.46 3.32 -20.07
N SER A 368 13.60 3.54 -20.74
CA SER A 368 13.96 2.79 -21.96
C SER A 368 14.62 1.44 -21.67
N THR A 369 15.39 1.33 -20.60
CA THR A 369 16.15 0.11 -20.28
C THR A 369 15.41 -0.83 -19.34
N PHE A 370 14.69 -0.28 -18.36
CA PHE A 370 13.99 -1.04 -17.32
C PHE A 370 12.62 -0.41 -17.03
N PRO A 371 11.68 -0.41 -17.99
CA PRO A 371 10.42 0.34 -17.89
C PRO A 371 9.61 -0.02 -16.63
N VAL A 372 9.50 -1.32 -16.32
CA VAL A 372 8.70 -1.83 -15.19
C VAL A 372 9.32 -1.46 -13.85
N ASP A 373 10.63 -1.68 -13.70
CA ASP A 373 11.36 -1.31 -12.48
C ASP A 373 11.41 0.20 -12.29
N TRP A 374 11.62 0.96 -13.37
CA TRP A 374 11.57 2.42 -13.34
C TRP A 374 10.19 2.91 -12.86
N ALA A 375 9.10 2.38 -13.41
CA ALA A 375 7.75 2.74 -12.99
C ALA A 375 7.46 2.36 -11.53
N THR A 376 8.03 1.25 -11.06
CA THR A 376 7.94 0.83 -9.66
C THR A 376 8.67 1.78 -8.73
N THR A 377 9.91 2.13 -9.07
CA THR A 377 10.69 3.11 -8.30
C THR A 377 10.05 4.50 -8.34
N GLN A 378 9.47 4.92 -9.47
CA GLN A 378 8.71 6.19 -9.57
C GLN A 378 7.49 6.22 -8.66
N ASN A 379 6.69 5.15 -8.64
CA ASN A 379 5.55 5.04 -7.74
C ASN A 379 5.97 5.14 -6.27
N ASN A 380 7.08 4.51 -5.89
CA ASN A 380 7.56 4.53 -4.51
C ASN A 380 8.18 5.88 -4.13
N LEU A 381 8.89 6.52 -5.07
CA LEU A 381 9.37 7.89 -4.92
C LEU A 381 8.21 8.87 -4.76
N ALA A 382 7.11 8.68 -5.48
CA ALA A 382 5.90 9.49 -5.34
C ALA A 382 5.29 9.40 -3.93
N VAL A 383 5.28 8.20 -3.32
CA VAL A 383 4.86 8.02 -1.93
C VAL A 383 5.78 8.82 -0.99
N ALA A 384 7.11 8.71 -1.18
CA ALA A 384 8.07 9.44 -0.36
C ALA A 384 7.94 10.97 -0.50
N TYR A 385 7.67 11.49 -1.70
CA TYR A 385 7.36 12.91 -1.90
C TYR A 385 6.07 13.33 -1.19
N GLY A 386 5.03 12.49 -1.21
CA GLY A 386 3.78 12.77 -0.49
C GLY A 386 3.94 12.83 1.03
N GLU A 387 4.93 12.11 1.57
CA GLU A 387 5.27 12.08 3.00
C GLU A 387 6.41 13.04 3.39
N ARG A 388 6.98 13.76 2.42
CA ARG A 388 8.14 14.61 2.64
C ARG A 388 7.79 15.81 3.55
N ILE A 389 8.50 15.90 4.67
CA ILE A 389 8.30 16.93 5.70
C ILE A 389 9.06 18.22 5.35
N LEU A 390 10.23 18.11 4.70
CA LEU A 390 11.05 19.27 4.33
C LEU A 390 10.59 19.87 2.99
N GLY A 391 10.77 21.19 2.85
CA GLY A 391 10.33 21.95 1.69
C GLY A 391 8.84 22.31 1.72
N GLU A 392 8.38 22.98 0.66
CA GLU A 392 6.99 23.41 0.56
C GLU A 392 6.06 22.23 0.30
N ARG A 393 5.04 22.06 1.15
CA ARG A 393 4.10 20.93 1.06
C ARG A 393 3.37 20.89 -0.29
N ALA A 394 3.05 22.06 -0.86
CA ALA A 394 2.40 22.16 -2.15
C ALA A 394 3.28 21.58 -3.27
N GLU A 395 4.56 21.96 -3.30
CA GLU A 395 5.53 21.45 -4.28
C GLU A 395 5.77 19.95 -4.12
N ASN A 396 5.91 19.48 -2.89
CA ASN A 396 6.08 18.05 -2.60
C ASN A 396 4.91 17.20 -3.13
N ILE A 397 3.67 17.70 -3.04
CA ILE A 397 2.50 17.00 -3.61
C ILE A 397 2.53 17.01 -5.14
N GLU A 398 2.95 18.12 -5.78
CA GLU A 398 3.09 18.13 -7.25
C GLU A 398 4.19 17.18 -7.72
N LEU A 399 5.31 17.06 -6.99
CA LEU A 399 6.35 16.06 -7.25
C LEU A 399 5.80 14.64 -7.15
N ALA A 400 4.97 14.36 -6.13
CA ALA A 400 4.29 13.06 -6.00
C ALA A 400 3.36 12.78 -7.18
N ILE A 401 2.51 13.74 -7.57
CA ILE A 401 1.60 13.62 -8.72
C ILE A 401 2.39 13.37 -10.01
N ALA A 402 3.47 14.11 -10.23
CA ALA A 402 4.32 13.94 -11.40
C ALA A 402 4.95 12.53 -11.45
N ALA A 403 5.49 12.04 -10.34
CA ALA A 403 6.08 10.70 -10.26
C ALA A 403 5.04 9.58 -10.41
N TYR A 404 3.82 9.73 -9.87
CA TYR A 404 2.72 8.79 -10.15
C TYR A 404 2.32 8.77 -11.63
N ASN A 405 2.21 9.93 -12.27
CA ASN A 405 1.92 10.01 -13.71
C ASN A 405 3.03 9.39 -14.56
N GLN A 406 4.30 9.54 -14.15
CA GLN A 406 5.42 8.85 -14.77
C GLN A 406 5.29 7.33 -14.64
N ALA A 407 4.96 6.81 -13.46
CA ALA A 407 4.71 5.38 -13.26
C ALA A 407 3.54 4.86 -14.14
N LEU A 408 2.44 5.62 -14.25
CA LEU A 408 1.27 5.30 -15.08
C LEU A 408 1.54 5.35 -16.59
N SER A 409 2.64 5.98 -17.02
CA SER A 409 3.06 5.97 -18.43
C SER A 409 3.62 4.63 -18.91
N VAL A 410 3.86 3.70 -17.97
CA VAL A 410 4.31 2.31 -18.22
C VAL A 410 3.31 1.32 -17.64
N ARG A 411 2.88 1.53 -16.39
CA ARG A 411 1.84 0.73 -15.76
C ARG A 411 0.52 1.10 -16.42
N THR A 412 0.07 0.34 -17.40
CA THR A 412 -1.25 0.53 -18.03
C THR A 412 -2.25 -0.48 -17.45
N ARG A 413 -3.55 -0.20 -17.59
CA ARG A 413 -4.61 -1.12 -17.14
C ARG A 413 -4.50 -2.49 -17.82
N SER A 414 -4.08 -2.56 -19.08
CA SER A 414 -3.97 -3.82 -19.83
C SER A 414 -2.72 -4.61 -19.48
N ALA A 415 -1.56 -3.96 -19.35
CA ALA A 415 -0.29 -4.65 -19.11
C ALA A 415 -0.05 -4.97 -17.62
N PHE A 416 -0.45 -4.07 -16.72
CA PHE A 416 -0.19 -4.19 -15.29
C PHE A 416 -1.42 -3.78 -14.46
N PRO A 417 -2.57 -4.47 -14.61
CA PRO A 417 -3.85 -4.04 -14.03
C PRO A 417 -3.76 -3.75 -12.53
N VAL A 418 -3.14 -4.67 -11.76
CA VAL A 418 -3.04 -4.56 -10.30
C VAL A 418 -2.14 -3.40 -9.86
N ASN A 419 -0.94 -3.28 -10.46
CA ASN A 419 -0.02 -2.19 -10.13
C ASN A 419 -0.56 -0.83 -10.59
N TRP A 420 -1.19 -0.77 -11.76
CA TRP A 420 -1.87 0.42 -12.27
C TRP A 420 -2.96 0.87 -11.30
N ALA A 421 -3.82 -0.05 -10.83
CA ALA A 421 -4.87 0.27 -9.86
C ALA A 421 -4.29 0.76 -8.51
N GLY A 422 -3.18 0.19 -8.05
CA GLY A 422 -2.47 0.67 -6.87
C GLY A 422 -1.94 2.09 -7.04
N THR A 423 -1.31 2.38 -8.18
CA THR A 423 -0.81 3.72 -8.50
C THR A 423 -1.97 4.73 -8.65
N GLN A 424 -3.11 4.33 -9.24
CA GLN A 424 -4.31 5.17 -9.33
C GLN A 424 -4.90 5.51 -7.96
N ASN A 425 -5.00 4.54 -7.04
CA ASN A 425 -5.43 4.81 -5.66
C ASN A 425 -4.51 5.82 -4.96
N ASN A 426 -3.20 5.70 -5.14
CA ASN A 426 -2.24 6.60 -4.53
C ASN A 426 -2.27 8.00 -5.15
N LEU A 427 -2.45 8.08 -6.47
CA LEU A 427 -2.68 9.33 -7.18
C LEU A 427 -3.97 10.01 -6.71
N GLY A 428 -5.04 9.25 -6.44
CA GLY A 428 -6.27 9.77 -5.84
C GLY A 428 -6.04 10.41 -4.47
N ASN A 429 -5.18 9.82 -3.62
CA ASN A 429 -4.79 10.40 -2.34
C ASN A 429 -4.01 11.71 -2.53
N ALA A 430 -3.10 11.74 -3.52
CA ALA A 430 -2.34 12.95 -3.84
C ALA A 430 -3.25 14.09 -4.32
N TYR A 431 -4.19 13.81 -5.23
CA TYR A 431 -5.17 14.80 -5.67
C TYR A 431 -6.08 15.29 -4.55
N ARG A 432 -6.57 14.39 -3.68
CA ARG A 432 -7.41 14.79 -2.53
C ARG A 432 -6.68 15.77 -1.59
N ASN A 433 -5.38 15.59 -1.44
CA ASN A 433 -4.54 16.40 -0.57
C ASN A 433 -3.92 17.63 -1.29
N ARG A 434 -4.12 17.77 -2.60
CA ARG A 434 -3.48 18.79 -3.43
C ARG A 434 -3.89 20.20 -3.04
N ILE A 435 -2.87 21.06 -2.85
CA ILE A 435 -3.02 22.43 -2.35
C ILE A 435 -3.17 23.45 -3.50
N LEU A 436 -2.58 23.17 -4.66
CA LEU A 436 -2.64 24.03 -5.84
C LEU A 436 -3.87 23.70 -6.70
N GLY A 437 -4.38 24.69 -7.41
CA GLY A 437 -5.59 24.58 -8.24
C GLY A 437 -6.90 24.64 -7.45
N GLY A 438 -8.02 24.48 -8.15
CA GLY A 438 -9.36 24.50 -7.56
C GLY A 438 -9.61 23.28 -6.67
N ARG A 439 -10.04 23.50 -5.43
CA ARG A 439 -10.35 22.39 -4.50
C ARG A 439 -11.43 21.45 -5.04
N ALA A 440 -12.43 21.97 -5.74
CA ALA A 440 -13.47 21.16 -6.36
C ALA A 440 -12.87 20.21 -7.42
N ASP A 441 -12.08 20.74 -8.36
CA ASP A 441 -11.44 19.96 -9.42
C ASP A 441 -10.49 18.89 -8.85
N ASN A 442 -9.72 19.25 -7.82
CA ASN A 442 -8.83 18.32 -7.14
C ASN A 442 -9.58 17.13 -6.53
N ILE A 443 -10.75 17.36 -5.93
CA ILE A 443 -11.58 16.27 -5.39
C ILE A 443 -12.19 15.42 -6.52
N GLU A 444 -12.63 16.02 -7.63
CA GLU A 444 -13.13 15.23 -8.77
C GLU A 444 -12.03 14.37 -9.41
N MET A 445 -10.80 14.90 -9.55
CA MET A 445 -9.64 14.11 -10.00
C MET A 445 -9.34 12.95 -9.05
N ALA A 446 -9.47 13.17 -7.73
CA ALA A 446 -9.31 12.11 -6.74
C ALA A 446 -10.38 11.01 -6.90
N ILE A 447 -11.66 11.39 -7.01
CA ILE A 447 -12.79 10.47 -7.22
C ILE A 447 -12.58 9.67 -8.52
N ALA A 448 -12.18 10.34 -9.60
CA ALA A 448 -11.88 9.68 -10.88
C ALA A 448 -10.77 8.62 -10.72
N ALA A 449 -9.66 8.96 -10.07
CA ALA A 449 -8.55 8.04 -9.86
C ALA A 449 -8.94 6.83 -8.98
N TYR A 450 -9.72 7.03 -7.91
CA TYR A 450 -10.24 5.91 -7.12
C TYR A 450 -11.18 5.01 -7.91
N ASN A 451 -12.09 5.58 -8.71
CA ASN A 451 -12.98 4.80 -9.58
C ASN A 451 -12.18 4.00 -10.64
N GLN A 452 -11.11 4.56 -11.19
CA GLN A 452 -10.19 3.82 -12.06
C GLN A 452 -9.55 2.64 -11.31
N ALA A 453 -9.09 2.83 -10.07
CA ALA A 453 -8.55 1.74 -9.25
C ALA A 453 -9.60 0.64 -8.96
N LEU A 454 -10.84 1.01 -8.64
CA LEU A 454 -11.96 0.09 -8.38
C LEU A 454 -12.43 -0.67 -9.64
N SER A 455 -12.05 -0.22 -10.84
CA SER A 455 -12.33 -0.96 -12.09
C SER A 455 -11.50 -2.24 -12.26
N VAL A 456 -10.49 -2.43 -11.39
CA VAL A 456 -9.63 -3.63 -11.33
C VAL A 456 -9.69 -4.26 -9.95
N ARG A 457 -9.58 -3.45 -8.89
CA ARG A 457 -9.72 -3.92 -7.52
C ARG A 457 -11.20 -4.21 -7.28
N THR A 458 -11.60 -5.46 -7.32
CA THR A 458 -12.96 -5.89 -6.96
C THR A 458 -12.95 -6.54 -5.59
N ARG A 459 -14.12 -6.63 -4.94
CA ARG A 459 -14.26 -7.31 -3.64
C ARG A 459 -13.84 -8.78 -3.70
N SER A 460 -14.10 -9.47 -4.81
CA SER A 460 -13.76 -10.89 -4.97
C SER A 460 -12.27 -11.11 -5.22
N ALA A 461 -11.66 -10.33 -6.12
CA ALA A 461 -10.26 -10.56 -6.50
C ALA A 461 -9.27 -9.94 -5.51
N PHE A 462 -9.61 -8.76 -4.94
CA PHE A 462 -8.69 -7.99 -4.10
C PHE A 462 -9.42 -7.35 -2.91
N PRO A 463 -10.04 -8.15 -2.01
CA PRO A 463 -10.95 -7.65 -0.97
C PRO A 463 -10.34 -6.52 -0.12
N VAL A 464 -9.12 -6.71 0.38
CA VAL A 464 -8.42 -5.74 1.24
C VAL A 464 -8.10 -4.44 0.49
N ASN A 465 -7.54 -4.55 -0.73
CA ASN A 465 -7.18 -3.38 -1.54
C ASN A 465 -8.42 -2.63 -2.05
N TRP A 466 -9.50 -3.34 -2.35
CA TRP A 466 -10.80 -2.77 -2.70
C TRP A 466 -11.39 -2.00 -1.54
N ALA A 467 -11.42 -2.58 -0.33
CA ALA A 467 -11.92 -1.91 0.88
C ALA A 467 -11.11 -0.65 1.22
N MET A 468 -9.78 -0.68 1.07
CA MET A 468 -8.92 0.48 1.22
C MET A 468 -9.32 1.61 0.27
N THR A 469 -9.49 1.28 -1.02
CA THR A 469 -9.89 2.25 -2.04
C THR A 469 -11.31 2.77 -1.80
N GLN A 470 -12.24 1.94 -1.32
CA GLN A 470 -13.58 2.37 -0.91
C GLN A 470 -13.55 3.36 0.26
N ASN A 471 -12.76 3.10 1.31
CA ASN A 471 -12.60 4.05 2.41
C ASN A 471 -11.96 5.38 1.95
N ASN A 472 -11.00 5.34 1.01
CA ASN A 472 -10.42 6.56 0.45
C ASN A 472 -11.42 7.34 -0.43
N LEU A 473 -12.24 6.64 -1.20
CA LEU A 473 -13.32 7.19 -1.99
C LEU A 473 -14.40 7.82 -1.11
N GLY A 474 -14.77 7.18 0.01
CA GLY A 474 -15.69 7.75 0.99
C GLY A 474 -15.20 9.09 1.55
N ASN A 475 -13.90 9.20 1.83
CA ASN A 475 -13.28 10.46 2.25
C ASN A 475 -13.33 11.53 1.14
N ALA A 476 -13.22 11.13 -0.13
CA ALA A 476 -13.34 12.06 -1.25
C ALA A 476 -14.78 12.54 -1.43
N TYR A 477 -15.77 11.65 -1.37
CA TYR A 477 -17.20 12.02 -1.41
C TYR A 477 -17.60 12.92 -0.24
N ARG A 478 -17.13 12.62 0.99
CA ARG A 478 -17.37 13.49 2.14
C ARG A 478 -16.78 14.89 1.96
N ASN A 479 -15.69 15.04 1.22
CA ASN A 479 -15.06 16.33 0.95
C ASN A 479 -15.49 16.98 -0.38
N ARG A 480 -16.42 16.34 -1.12
CA ARG A 480 -16.84 16.78 -2.45
C ARG A 480 -17.68 18.06 -2.38
N ILE A 481 -17.29 19.03 -3.19
CA ILE A 481 -17.90 20.37 -3.26
C ILE A 481 -18.99 20.42 -4.33
N LEU A 482 -18.80 19.73 -5.45
CA LEU A 482 -19.77 19.71 -6.55
C LEU A 482 -20.91 18.73 -6.25
N GLY A 483 -22.10 19.03 -6.77
CA GLY A 483 -23.32 18.24 -6.55
C GLY A 483 -24.02 18.54 -5.22
N GLY A 484 -25.09 17.80 -4.94
CA GLY A 484 -25.87 17.94 -3.71
C GLY A 484 -25.10 17.45 -2.48
N ARG A 485 -25.02 18.27 -1.43
CA ARG A 485 -24.31 17.90 -0.19
C ARG A 485 -24.88 16.64 0.45
N ALA A 486 -26.20 16.47 0.43
CA ALA A 486 -26.86 15.28 0.94
C ALA A 486 -26.41 14.02 0.18
N ASP A 487 -26.48 14.03 -1.15
CA ASP A 487 -26.06 12.91 -1.99
C ASP A 487 -24.59 12.56 -1.80
N ASN A 488 -23.72 13.58 -1.68
CA ASN A 488 -22.30 13.39 -1.44
C ASN A 488 -22.03 12.68 -0.10
N ILE A 489 -22.78 13.01 0.96
CA ILE A 489 -22.65 12.31 2.24
C ILE A 489 -23.19 10.88 2.16
N GLU A 490 -24.31 10.63 1.47
CA GLU A 490 -24.80 9.26 1.28
C GLU A 490 -23.82 8.40 0.47
N MET A 491 -23.19 8.94 -0.58
CA MET A 491 -22.13 8.25 -1.31
C MET A 491 -20.92 7.94 -0.42
N ALA A 492 -20.56 8.85 0.50
CA ALA A 492 -19.50 8.61 1.47
C ALA A 492 -19.85 7.46 2.43
N ILE A 493 -21.05 7.51 3.03
CA ILE A 493 -21.58 6.46 3.93
C ILE A 493 -21.60 5.11 3.21
N ALA A 494 -22.10 5.08 1.97
CA ALA A 494 -22.12 3.87 1.16
C ALA A 494 -20.72 3.29 0.95
N ALA A 495 -19.74 4.12 0.57
CA ALA A 495 -18.36 3.67 0.36
C ALA A 495 -17.70 3.15 1.66
N TYR A 496 -17.91 3.81 2.80
CA TYR A 496 -17.41 3.30 4.09
C TYR A 496 -18.06 1.97 4.48
N ASN A 497 -19.37 1.83 4.29
CA ASN A 497 -20.07 0.57 4.54
C ASN A 497 -19.56 -0.54 3.60
N GLN A 498 -19.24 -0.23 2.34
CA GLN A 498 -18.58 -1.17 1.42
C GLN A 498 -17.22 -1.65 1.98
N ALA A 499 -16.38 -0.73 2.49
CA ALA A 499 -15.11 -1.12 3.12
C ALA A 499 -15.30 -2.00 4.38
N LEU A 500 -16.32 -1.72 5.20
CA LEU A 500 -16.64 -2.50 6.41
C LEU A 500 -17.18 -3.92 6.15
N PHE A 501 -17.52 -4.27 4.91
CA PHE A 501 -17.78 -5.68 4.57
C PHE A 501 -16.53 -6.55 4.64
N VAL A 502 -15.35 -5.96 4.41
CA VAL A 502 -14.06 -6.66 4.43
C VAL A 502 -13.35 -6.37 5.74
N TYR A 503 -13.27 -5.09 6.12
CA TYR A 503 -12.68 -4.70 7.39
C TYR A 503 -13.62 -5.07 8.51
N THR A 504 -13.28 -6.12 9.26
CA THR A 504 -13.98 -6.48 10.50
C THR A 504 -13.07 -6.22 11.70
N ARG A 505 -13.67 -6.03 12.88
CA ARG A 505 -12.90 -5.81 14.12
C ARG A 505 -11.93 -6.95 14.43
N SER A 506 -12.26 -8.19 14.05
CA SER A 506 -11.41 -9.37 14.34
C SER A 506 -10.26 -9.55 13.36
N THR A 507 -10.46 -9.23 12.07
CA THR A 507 -9.46 -9.50 11.02
C THR A 507 -8.60 -8.28 10.70
N PHE A 508 -9.18 -7.08 10.72
CA PHE A 508 -8.51 -5.82 10.41
C PHE A 508 -8.89 -4.73 11.42
N PRO A 509 -8.54 -4.89 12.71
CA PRO A 509 -9.02 -4.01 13.79
C PRO A 509 -8.70 -2.53 13.53
N VAL A 510 -7.50 -2.22 13.02
CA VAL A 510 -7.04 -0.85 12.79
C VAL A 510 -7.74 -0.21 11.58
N ASP A 511 -7.87 -0.92 10.46
CA ASP A 511 -8.58 -0.44 9.27
C ASP A 511 -10.09 -0.30 9.53
N TRP A 512 -10.66 -1.25 10.27
CA TRP A 512 -12.03 -1.19 10.74
C TRP A 512 -12.26 0.05 11.61
N ALA A 513 -11.42 0.29 12.62
CA ALA A 513 -11.53 1.47 13.49
C ALA A 513 -11.34 2.78 12.72
N THR A 514 -10.43 2.82 11.73
CA THR A 514 -10.24 3.98 10.83
C THR A 514 -11.53 4.27 10.09
N THR A 515 -12.12 3.23 9.49
CA THR A 515 -13.33 3.34 8.68
C THR A 515 -14.54 3.72 9.53
N GLN A 516 -14.63 3.19 10.76
CA GLN A 516 -15.67 3.56 11.74
C GLN A 516 -15.57 5.04 12.14
N ASN A 517 -14.36 5.55 12.42
CA ASN A 517 -14.19 6.97 12.71
C ASN A 517 -14.57 7.86 11.50
N ASN A 518 -14.24 7.45 10.27
CA ASN A 518 -14.62 8.20 9.08
C ASN A 518 -16.14 8.16 8.82
N LEU A 519 -16.76 7.01 9.07
CA LEU A 519 -18.20 6.82 8.98
C LEU A 519 -18.94 7.67 10.03
N GLY A 520 -18.43 7.76 11.26
CA GLY A 520 -18.98 8.62 12.29
C GLY A 520 -18.95 10.10 11.91
N ALA A 521 -17.89 10.54 11.23
CA ALA A 521 -17.82 11.90 10.69
C ALA A 521 -18.85 12.15 9.58
N ALA A 522 -19.13 11.14 8.75
CA ALA A 522 -20.17 11.24 7.73
C ALA A 522 -21.58 11.24 8.34
N TYR A 523 -21.86 10.41 9.35
CA TYR A 523 -23.15 10.45 10.07
C TYR A 523 -23.35 11.78 10.80
N GLY A 524 -22.31 12.33 11.42
CA GLY A 524 -22.35 13.66 12.03
C GLY A 524 -22.63 14.80 11.04
N GLU A 525 -22.40 14.59 9.74
CA GLU A 525 -22.66 15.56 8.66
C GLU A 525 -23.89 15.21 7.82
N ARG A 526 -24.57 14.12 8.14
CA ARG A 526 -25.68 13.60 7.34
C ARG A 526 -26.92 14.49 7.44
N ILE A 527 -27.42 14.87 6.27
CA ILE A 527 -28.57 15.78 6.10
C ILE A 527 -29.89 15.00 6.04
N LEU A 528 -29.89 13.79 5.44
CA LEU A 528 -31.08 12.95 5.33
C LEU A 528 -31.35 12.18 6.62
N GLY A 529 -32.63 11.94 6.91
CA GLY A 529 -33.09 11.28 8.13
C GLY A 529 -33.14 12.22 9.34
N GLU A 530 -33.45 11.66 10.51
CA GLU A 530 -33.57 12.42 11.74
C GLU A 530 -32.19 12.83 12.29
N ARG A 531 -32.01 14.12 12.58
CA ARG A 531 -30.73 14.65 13.09
C ARG A 531 -30.29 13.94 14.37
N ALA A 532 -31.22 13.68 15.27
CA ALA A 532 -30.94 13.03 16.54
C ALA A 532 -30.40 11.61 16.35
N GLU A 533 -31.02 10.82 15.47
CA GLU A 533 -30.58 9.46 15.14
C GLU A 533 -29.21 9.46 14.45
N ASN A 534 -28.98 10.39 13.53
CA ASN A 534 -27.69 10.53 12.85
C ASN A 534 -26.54 10.84 13.83
N ILE A 535 -26.78 11.64 14.87
CA ILE A 535 -25.78 11.89 15.92
C ILE A 535 -25.53 10.63 16.76
N GLU A 536 -26.56 9.85 17.11
CA GLU A 536 -26.36 8.58 17.82
C GLU A 536 -25.56 7.57 16.98
N LEU A 537 -25.79 7.51 15.66
CA LEU A 537 -24.97 6.69 14.75
C LEU A 537 -23.51 7.17 14.73
N ALA A 538 -23.27 8.49 14.75
CA ALA A 538 -21.92 9.04 14.86
C ALA A 538 -21.25 8.63 16.19
N ILE A 539 -21.95 8.79 17.32
CA ILE A 539 -21.44 8.42 18.65
C ILE A 539 -21.13 6.92 18.73
N ALA A 540 -22.02 6.07 18.18
CA ALA A 540 -21.85 4.62 18.17
C ALA A 540 -20.61 4.20 17.37
N THR A 541 -20.42 4.77 16.18
CA THR A 541 -19.27 4.46 15.30
C THR A 541 -17.94 4.98 15.87
N TYR A 542 -17.91 6.18 16.47
CA TYR A 542 -16.74 6.65 17.21
C TYR A 542 -16.41 5.78 18.42
N SER A 543 -17.43 5.39 19.21
CA SER A 543 -17.26 4.48 20.35
C SER A 543 -16.72 3.11 19.90
N ALA A 544 -17.21 2.60 18.76
CA ALA A 544 -16.66 1.41 18.13
C ALA A 544 -15.17 1.56 17.78
N ALA A 545 -14.77 2.66 17.14
CA ALA A 545 -13.37 2.93 16.84
C ALA A 545 -12.49 3.01 18.11
N LEU A 546 -12.99 3.63 19.19
CA LEU A 546 -12.31 3.71 20.50
C LEU A 546 -12.19 2.36 21.23
N SER A 547 -12.91 1.32 20.79
CA SER A 547 -12.72 -0.05 21.30
C SER A 547 -11.44 -0.73 20.78
N VAL A 548 -10.80 -0.11 19.78
CA VAL A 548 -9.50 -0.53 19.21
C VAL A 548 -8.45 0.54 19.47
N TYR A 549 -8.78 1.81 19.17
CA TYR A 549 -7.90 2.92 19.47
C TYR A 549 -7.91 3.19 20.96
N THR A 550 -6.82 2.85 21.63
CA THR A 550 -6.57 3.20 23.02
C THR A 550 -5.49 4.27 23.09
N ARG A 551 -5.44 5.03 24.19
CA ARG A 551 -4.41 6.05 24.41
C ARG A 551 -2.99 5.46 24.37
N SER A 552 -2.81 4.21 24.82
CA SER A 552 -1.50 3.55 24.86
C SER A 552 -1.07 2.99 23.50
N ALA A 553 -1.96 2.31 22.77
CA ALA A 553 -1.59 1.66 21.51
C ALA A 553 -1.63 2.62 20.33
N PHE A 554 -2.60 3.54 20.29
CA PHE A 554 -2.83 4.44 19.15
C PHE A 554 -3.14 5.87 19.63
N PRO A 555 -2.22 6.55 20.34
CA PRO A 555 -2.48 7.83 20.98
C PRO A 555 -3.05 8.90 20.04
N GLN A 556 -2.52 8.99 18.81
CA GLN A 556 -2.97 9.98 17.83
C GLN A 556 -4.37 9.69 17.27
N ASN A 557 -4.64 8.43 16.89
CA ASN A 557 -5.96 8.01 16.40
C ASN A 557 -7.02 8.11 17.50
N TRP A 558 -6.66 7.70 18.72
CA TRP A 558 -7.51 7.83 19.90
C TRP A 558 -7.88 9.29 20.15
N ALA A 559 -6.90 10.20 20.23
CA ALA A 559 -7.17 11.62 20.45
C ALA A 559 -7.98 12.26 19.32
N THR A 560 -7.81 11.78 18.08
CA THR A 560 -8.63 12.22 16.95
C THR A 560 -10.07 11.77 17.07
N THR A 561 -10.28 10.51 17.42
CA THR A 561 -11.60 9.94 17.61
C THR A 561 -12.30 10.58 18.82
N GLN A 562 -11.56 10.87 19.90
CA GLN A 562 -12.07 11.60 21.07
C GLN A 562 -12.52 13.02 20.72
N ASN A 563 -11.73 13.78 19.95
CA ASN A 563 -12.17 15.10 19.49
C ASN A 563 -13.46 15.02 18.66
N ASN A 564 -13.57 14.03 17.79
CA ASN A 564 -14.76 13.86 16.95
C ASN A 564 -15.98 13.42 17.77
N LEU A 565 -15.77 12.56 18.76
CA LEU A 565 -16.78 12.15 19.73
C LEU A 565 -17.24 13.34 20.60
N GLY A 566 -16.32 14.22 21.02
CA GLY A 566 -16.65 15.45 21.72
C GLY A 566 -17.53 16.39 20.88
N ALA A 567 -17.26 16.48 19.58
CA ALA A 567 -18.12 17.21 18.65
C ALA A 567 -19.52 16.59 18.54
N ALA A 568 -19.61 15.27 18.44
CA ALA A 568 -20.90 14.59 18.39
C ALA A 568 -21.70 14.77 19.70
N TYR A 569 -21.07 14.65 20.87
CA TYR A 569 -21.74 14.94 22.15
C TYR A 569 -22.18 16.39 22.28
N SER A 570 -21.37 17.35 21.79
CA SER A 570 -21.76 18.76 21.80
C SER A 570 -23.02 19.06 20.97
N GLU A 571 -23.33 18.21 19.98
CA GLU A 571 -24.49 18.32 19.09
C GLU A 571 -25.61 17.31 19.41
N ARG A 572 -25.44 16.51 20.48
CA ARG A 572 -26.38 15.45 20.85
C ARG A 572 -27.69 16.01 21.38
N ILE A 573 -28.79 15.50 20.81
CA ILE A 573 -30.17 15.93 21.08
C ILE A 573 -30.82 15.06 22.17
N PHE A 574 -30.53 13.75 22.20
CA PHE A 574 -31.07 12.86 23.22
C PHE A 574 -30.33 12.98 24.57
N GLY A 575 -31.05 12.71 25.66
CA GLY A 575 -30.52 12.82 27.03
C GLY A 575 -30.53 14.24 27.58
N GLU A 576 -30.01 14.41 28.79
CA GLU A 576 -29.93 15.71 29.45
C GLU A 576 -28.79 16.56 28.84
N ARG A 577 -29.08 17.84 28.54
CA ARG A 577 -28.10 18.73 27.91
C ARG A 577 -26.83 18.88 28.75
N ALA A 578 -26.97 18.95 30.08
CA ALA A 578 -25.85 19.06 31.00
C ALA A 578 -24.91 17.85 30.91
N GLU A 579 -25.45 16.63 30.91
CA GLU A 579 -24.67 15.39 30.76
C GLU A 579 -23.94 15.33 29.42
N ASN A 580 -24.61 15.74 28.33
CA ASN A 580 -24.01 15.78 27.00
C ASN A 580 -22.83 16.77 26.93
N ILE A 581 -22.93 17.92 27.59
CA ILE A 581 -21.84 18.91 27.70
C ILE A 581 -20.66 18.32 28.49
N GLU A 582 -20.92 17.65 29.61
CA GLU A 582 -19.88 17.00 30.42
C GLU A 582 -19.14 15.94 29.61
N LEU A 583 -19.87 15.10 28.86
CA LEU A 583 -19.29 14.09 27.97
C LEU A 583 -18.45 14.74 26.86
N ALA A 584 -18.92 15.84 26.27
CA ALA A 584 -18.18 16.57 25.24
C ALA A 584 -16.87 17.16 25.79
N ILE A 585 -16.92 17.83 26.95
CA ILE A 585 -15.74 18.41 27.63
C ILE A 585 -14.76 17.29 28.00
N ALA A 586 -15.23 16.16 28.52
CA ALA A 586 -14.39 15.02 28.85
C ALA A 586 -13.66 14.47 27.62
N ALA A 587 -14.37 14.29 26.49
CA ALA A 587 -13.78 13.80 25.25
C ALA A 587 -12.76 14.79 24.64
N TYR A 588 -13.05 16.10 24.63
CA TYR A 588 -12.08 17.11 24.20
C TYR A 588 -10.85 17.17 25.12
N SER A 589 -11.06 17.09 26.43
CA SER A 589 -9.97 17.11 27.41
C SER A 589 -9.06 15.89 27.24
N ALA A 590 -9.66 14.71 27.06
CA ALA A 590 -8.96 13.46 26.73
C ALA A 590 -8.11 13.62 25.45
N ALA A 591 -8.67 14.22 24.39
CA ALA A 591 -7.91 14.50 23.17
C ALA A 591 -6.70 15.44 23.41
N LEU A 592 -6.83 16.42 24.29
CA LEU A 592 -5.78 17.39 24.64
C LEU A 592 -4.65 16.78 25.51
N GLU A 593 -4.86 15.64 26.13
CA GLU A 593 -3.80 14.90 26.84
C GLU A 593 -2.69 14.40 25.89
N VAL A 594 -3.03 14.21 24.60
CA VAL A 594 -2.10 13.77 23.55
C VAL A 594 -1.78 14.92 22.59
N ARG A 595 -2.79 15.71 22.21
CA ARG A 595 -2.65 16.84 21.31
C ARG A 595 -2.26 18.07 22.11
N THR A 596 -0.96 18.32 22.21
CA THR A 596 -0.40 19.47 22.93
C THR A 596 0.16 20.50 21.95
N ARG A 597 0.53 21.69 22.44
CA ARG A 597 1.18 22.70 21.61
C ARG A 597 2.53 22.22 21.05
N SER A 598 3.26 21.37 21.79
CA SER A 598 4.53 20.80 21.35
C SER A 598 4.35 19.52 20.51
N ALA A 599 3.30 18.74 20.76
CA ALA A 599 2.98 17.50 20.06
C ALA A 599 1.66 17.64 19.31
N PHE A 600 1.72 17.73 17.98
CA PHE A 600 0.57 17.97 17.09
C PHE A 600 -0.10 19.36 17.26
N PRO A 601 0.64 20.47 17.15
CA PRO A 601 0.14 21.84 17.35
C PRO A 601 -1.13 22.17 16.55
N LYS A 602 -1.19 21.75 15.28
CA LYS A 602 -2.37 21.98 14.44
C LYS A 602 -3.61 21.30 15.01
N ASN A 603 -3.48 20.03 15.42
CA ASN A 603 -4.58 19.26 16.01
C ASN A 603 -4.96 19.78 17.40
N ASN A 604 -3.99 20.27 18.18
CA ASN A 604 -4.25 20.93 19.46
C ASN A 604 -5.11 22.18 19.26
N ALA A 605 -4.74 23.08 18.34
CA ALA A 605 -5.52 24.27 18.02
C ALA A 605 -6.95 23.93 17.53
N THR A 606 -7.11 22.86 16.75
CA THR A 606 -8.44 22.39 16.31
C THR A 606 -9.29 21.92 17.49
N THR A 607 -8.73 21.10 18.38
CA THR A 607 -9.46 20.61 19.57
C THR A 607 -9.84 21.78 20.49
N LEU A 608 -8.93 22.73 20.71
CA LEU A 608 -9.20 23.92 21.52
C LEU A 608 -10.26 24.82 20.88
N LEU A 609 -10.26 24.99 19.55
CA LEU A 609 -11.32 25.71 18.85
C LEU A 609 -12.69 25.05 19.08
N ASN A 610 -12.77 23.72 19.01
CA ASN A 610 -14.01 23.00 19.23
C ASN A 610 -14.50 23.09 20.68
N LEU A 611 -13.59 22.97 21.65
CA LEU A 611 -13.92 23.12 23.08
C LEU A 611 -14.32 24.56 23.43
N GLY A 612 -13.60 25.55 22.90
CA GLY A 612 -13.93 26.97 23.10
C GLY A 612 -15.27 27.33 22.46
N ARG A 613 -15.60 26.73 21.30
CA ARG A 613 -16.92 26.85 20.68
C ARG A 613 -18.02 26.32 21.60
N LEU A 614 -17.83 25.14 22.18
CA LEU A 614 -18.79 24.58 23.14
C LEU A 614 -18.99 25.52 24.34
N TYR A 615 -17.91 26.03 24.94
CA TYR A 615 -18.04 27.01 26.03
C TYR A 615 -18.76 28.29 25.59
N GLN A 616 -18.50 28.79 24.38
CA GLN A 616 -19.15 29.96 23.82
C GLN A 616 -20.67 29.74 23.63
N GLU A 617 -21.06 28.58 23.09
CA GLU A 617 -22.47 28.20 22.88
C GLU A 617 -23.23 28.07 24.21
N GLU A 618 -22.56 27.57 25.25
CA GLU A 618 -23.08 27.48 26.62
C GLU A 618 -22.95 28.79 27.42
N LYS A 619 -22.54 29.89 26.78
CA LYS A 619 -22.37 31.23 27.38
C LYS A 619 -21.35 31.27 28.53
N LEU A 620 -20.45 30.29 28.60
CA LEU A 620 -19.31 30.24 29.52
C LEU A 620 -18.15 31.06 28.95
N PHE A 621 -18.36 32.37 28.79
CA PHE A 621 -17.49 33.23 27.99
C PHE A 621 -16.05 33.33 28.53
N ASP A 622 -15.82 33.31 29.84
CA ASP A 622 -14.46 33.29 30.39
C ASP A 622 -13.71 31.99 30.04
N SER A 623 -14.37 30.83 30.11
CA SER A 623 -13.78 29.56 29.68
C SER A 623 -13.53 29.52 28.18
N ALA A 624 -14.45 30.06 27.38
CA ALA A 624 -14.28 30.20 25.94
C ALA A 624 -13.07 31.09 25.60
N TYR A 625 -12.97 32.25 26.26
CA TYR A 625 -11.85 33.19 26.12
C TYR A 625 -10.52 32.50 26.40
N ASN A 626 -10.36 31.87 27.57
CA ASN A 626 -9.11 31.21 27.96
C ASN A 626 -8.72 30.07 27.00
N THR A 627 -9.72 29.34 26.51
CA THR A 627 -9.50 28.25 25.55
C THR A 627 -9.07 28.79 24.19
N PHE A 628 -9.71 29.84 23.69
CA PHE A 628 -9.35 30.49 22.43
C PHE A 628 -7.99 31.19 22.50
N VAL A 629 -7.62 31.81 23.63
CA VAL A 629 -6.27 32.35 23.86
C VAL A 629 -5.22 31.25 23.65
N SER A 630 -5.45 30.08 24.24
CA SER A 630 -4.54 28.92 24.11
C SER A 630 -4.47 28.41 22.67
N ALA A 631 -5.59 28.38 21.95
CA ALA A 631 -5.65 28.01 20.55
C ALA A 631 -4.90 29.01 19.67
N ILE A 632 -5.12 30.31 19.88
CA ILE A 632 -4.48 31.40 19.12
C ILE A 632 -2.97 31.40 19.36
N ALA A 633 -2.52 31.22 20.60
CA ALA A 633 -1.09 31.11 20.90
C ALA A 633 -0.43 29.94 20.14
N THR A 634 -1.16 28.83 19.95
CA THR A 634 -0.68 27.69 19.16
C THR A 634 -0.63 28.03 17.66
N VAL A 635 -1.67 28.66 17.11
CA VAL A 635 -1.71 29.10 15.71
C VAL A 635 -0.65 30.15 15.38
N GLU A 636 -0.41 31.11 16.28
CA GLU A 636 0.62 32.13 16.10
C GLU A 636 2.03 31.54 16.17
N GLY A 637 2.23 30.54 17.04
CA GLY A 637 3.47 29.75 17.02
C GLY A 637 3.70 29.07 15.68
N LEU A 638 2.67 28.40 15.14
CA LEU A 638 2.73 27.78 13.81
C LEU A 638 2.99 28.76 12.67
N ARG A 639 2.55 30.02 12.80
CA ARG A 639 2.80 31.07 11.81
C ARG A 639 4.26 31.56 11.87
N GLY A 640 4.81 31.67 13.07
CA GLY A 640 6.21 32.05 13.30
C GLY A 640 7.21 31.08 12.68
N ASP A 641 6.83 29.80 12.56
CA ASP A 641 7.68 28.74 11.98
C ASP A 641 7.67 28.71 10.43
N ILE A 642 6.83 29.51 9.75
CA ILE A 642 6.78 29.58 8.28
C ILE A 642 7.91 30.48 7.77
N ILE A 643 9.00 29.86 7.31
CA ILE A 643 10.24 30.50 6.86
C ILE A 643 10.06 31.24 5.51
N SER A 644 9.18 30.78 4.61
CA SER A 644 8.92 31.40 3.30
C SER A 644 7.51 31.13 2.77
N GLY A 645 7.04 31.93 1.80
CA GLY A 645 5.79 31.69 1.05
C GLY A 645 4.59 32.53 1.49
N GLU A 646 4.28 33.60 0.74
CA GLU A 646 3.09 34.43 0.99
C GLU A 646 1.78 33.63 0.85
N GLU A 647 1.71 32.69 -0.09
CA GLU A 647 0.52 31.87 -0.32
C GLU A 647 0.26 30.90 0.85
N ALA A 648 1.31 30.31 1.44
CA ALA A 648 1.19 29.43 2.59
C ALA A 648 0.71 30.19 3.84
N LYS A 649 1.28 31.38 4.09
CA LYS A 649 0.83 32.28 5.17
C LYS A 649 -0.61 32.72 4.98
N ARG A 650 -1.01 33.07 3.75
CA ARG A 650 -2.38 33.45 3.41
C ARG A 650 -3.36 32.30 3.64
N LYS A 651 -3.08 31.11 3.12
CA LYS A 651 -3.95 29.92 3.32
C LYS A 651 -4.08 29.53 4.79
N GLN A 652 -3.00 29.64 5.56
CA GLN A 652 -3.05 29.39 7.01
C GLN A 652 -3.89 30.45 7.74
N ALA A 653 -3.77 31.73 7.36
CA ALA A 653 -4.63 32.78 7.92
C ALA A 653 -6.10 32.52 7.57
N GLU A 654 -6.41 32.18 6.31
CA GLU A 654 -7.76 31.80 5.88
C GLU A 654 -8.31 30.60 6.67
N GLU A 655 -7.48 29.59 6.97
CA GLU A 655 -7.86 28.42 7.77
C GLU A 655 -8.27 28.80 9.21
N TRP A 656 -7.53 29.70 9.86
CA TRP A 656 -7.72 30.04 11.27
C TRP A 656 -8.50 31.33 11.53
N ASN A 657 -8.93 32.05 10.49
CA ASN A 657 -9.77 33.26 10.63
C ASN A 657 -11.04 33.00 11.46
N LYS A 658 -11.60 31.79 11.38
CA LYS A 658 -12.77 31.40 12.18
C LYS A 658 -12.49 31.43 13.70
N LEU A 659 -11.28 31.08 14.12
CA LEU A 659 -10.86 31.12 15.52
C LEU A 659 -10.78 32.56 16.03
N TYR A 660 -10.12 33.45 15.28
CA TYR A 660 -10.05 34.87 15.64
C TYR A 660 -11.42 35.53 15.66
N ARG A 661 -12.30 35.25 14.69
CA ARG A 661 -13.69 35.75 14.70
C ARG A 661 -14.42 35.37 15.99
N ARG A 662 -14.35 34.10 16.40
CA ARG A 662 -15.00 33.65 17.64
C ARG A 662 -14.38 34.28 18.88
N MET A 663 -13.06 34.47 18.89
CA MET A 663 -12.39 35.20 19.97
C MET A 663 -12.92 36.64 20.09
N VAL A 664 -13.07 37.35 18.97
CA VAL A 664 -13.62 38.70 18.93
C VAL A 664 -15.05 38.73 19.46
N GLU A 665 -15.90 37.79 19.05
CA GLU A 665 -17.27 37.65 19.58
C GLU A 665 -17.29 37.45 21.11
N VAL A 666 -16.38 36.62 21.63
CA VAL A 666 -16.24 36.40 23.08
C VAL A 666 -15.74 37.64 23.80
N CYS A 667 -14.76 38.36 23.25
CA CYS A 667 -14.29 39.63 23.83
C CYS A 667 -15.43 40.65 23.92
N LEU A 668 -16.24 40.80 22.87
CA LEU A 668 -17.40 41.69 22.87
C LEU A 668 -18.44 41.27 23.91
N ALA A 669 -18.72 39.96 24.05
CA ALA A 669 -19.63 39.45 25.06
C ALA A 669 -19.13 39.70 26.51
N LEU A 670 -17.82 39.77 26.71
CA LEU A 670 -17.17 40.09 27.98
C LEU A 670 -16.94 41.61 28.19
N ALA A 671 -17.42 42.46 27.28
CA ALA A 671 -17.16 43.90 27.27
C ALA A 671 -15.66 44.28 27.25
N ARG A 672 -14.85 43.47 26.56
CA ARG A 672 -13.40 43.65 26.34
C ARG A 672 -13.13 44.21 24.94
N ASP A 673 -13.67 45.40 24.67
CA ASP A 673 -13.70 45.99 23.32
C ASP A 673 -12.30 46.29 22.74
N THR A 674 -11.34 46.65 23.60
CA THR A 674 -9.96 46.90 23.18
C THR A 674 -9.27 45.62 22.71
N GLU A 675 -9.44 44.53 23.46
CA GLU A 675 -8.89 43.22 23.09
C GLU A 675 -9.55 42.68 21.81
N ALA A 676 -10.85 42.95 21.61
CA ALA A 676 -11.54 42.59 20.38
C ALA A 676 -10.82 43.17 19.14
N ILE A 677 -10.37 44.42 19.21
CA ILE A 677 -9.63 45.08 18.12
C ILE A 677 -8.23 44.49 17.97
N GLU A 678 -7.53 44.21 19.06
CA GLU A 678 -6.21 43.57 19.03
C GLU A 678 -6.28 42.19 18.33
N TYR A 679 -7.31 41.39 18.61
CA TYR A 679 -7.51 40.11 17.92
C TYR A 679 -7.93 40.26 16.45
N ILE A 680 -8.67 41.33 16.09
CA ILE A 680 -8.92 41.65 14.68
C ILE A 680 -7.61 41.93 13.96
N GLU A 681 -6.72 42.73 14.53
CA GLU A 681 -5.41 43.01 13.94
C GLU A 681 -4.54 41.76 13.83
N ARG A 682 -4.50 40.93 14.88
CA ARG A 682 -3.72 39.67 14.89
C ARG A 682 -4.19 38.63 13.86
N SER A 683 -5.45 38.73 13.42
CA SER A 683 -6.01 37.86 12.39
C SER A 683 -5.49 38.19 10.98
N LYS A 684 -5.00 39.41 10.74
CA LYS A 684 -4.59 39.87 9.42
C LYS A 684 -3.20 39.37 9.05
N THR A 685 -3.00 39.09 7.76
CA THR A 685 -1.71 38.64 7.21
C THR A 685 -0.68 39.77 7.11
N GLN A 686 -1.14 41.01 6.97
CA GLN A 686 -0.37 42.24 7.14
C GLN A 686 -1.10 43.10 8.17
N ASN A 687 -0.45 43.43 9.27
CA ASN A 687 -1.07 44.24 10.31
C ASN A 687 -1.04 45.72 9.94
N LEU A 688 -1.86 46.52 10.63
CA LEU A 688 -1.98 47.95 10.37
C LEU A 688 -0.64 48.70 10.46
N VAL A 689 0.25 48.32 11.39
CA VAL A 689 1.57 48.95 11.55
C VAL A 689 2.46 48.70 10.33
N GLU A 690 2.46 47.48 9.78
CA GLU A 690 3.21 47.19 8.55
C GLU A 690 2.69 48.01 7.37
N LEU A 691 1.36 48.14 7.23
CA LEU A 691 0.75 48.93 6.16
C LEU A 691 1.07 50.43 6.29
N LEU A 692 0.98 50.98 7.49
CA LEU A 692 1.29 52.39 7.75
C LEU A 692 2.79 52.69 7.63
N THR A 693 3.66 51.79 8.07
CA THR A 693 5.12 51.94 7.94
C THR A 693 5.55 51.84 6.46
N LYS A 694 4.92 50.95 5.68
CA LYS A 694 5.11 50.91 4.22
C LYS A 694 4.62 52.19 3.54
N ALA A 695 3.47 52.72 3.95
CA ALA A 695 2.92 53.96 3.39
C ALA A 695 3.78 55.20 3.73
N ALA A 696 4.46 55.21 4.88
CA ALA A 696 5.32 56.30 5.33
C ALA A 696 6.76 56.25 4.78
N SER A 697 7.19 55.14 4.17
CA SER A 697 8.58 54.93 3.75
C SER A 697 8.79 55.13 2.24
N THR A 698 9.77 55.95 1.83
CA THR A 698 10.13 56.16 0.42
C THR A 698 11.07 55.10 -0.18
N SER A 699 11.52 54.12 0.62
CA SER A 699 12.40 53.01 0.19
C SER A 699 11.93 51.68 0.82
N PRO A 700 11.36 50.73 0.04
CA PRO A 700 10.69 49.53 0.58
C PRO A 700 11.59 48.40 1.10
N GLU A 701 12.91 48.46 0.90
CA GLU A 701 13.78 47.28 0.96
C GLU A 701 14.29 46.88 2.36
N ASN A 702 14.03 47.66 3.42
CA ASN A 702 14.54 47.38 4.77
C ASN A 702 13.50 47.57 5.89
N LEU A 703 12.33 46.96 5.76
CA LEU A 703 11.37 46.88 6.87
C LEU A 703 11.55 45.56 7.62
N THR A 704 12.07 45.62 8.84
CA THR A 704 12.04 44.51 9.79
C THR A 704 10.58 44.11 10.04
N LEU A 705 10.26 42.84 9.81
CA LEU A 705 8.97 42.24 10.20
C LEU A 705 8.74 42.48 11.70
N VAL A 706 7.78 43.35 12.03
CA VAL A 706 7.41 43.61 13.43
C VAL A 706 6.51 42.47 13.88
N ASN A 707 7.12 41.43 14.43
CA ASN A 707 6.42 40.28 15.04
C ASN A 707 5.90 40.62 16.45
N HIS A 708 5.44 41.85 16.67
CA HIS A 708 4.87 42.30 17.94
C HIS A 708 3.34 42.30 17.86
N ASN A 709 2.69 41.70 18.87
CA ASN A 709 1.24 41.75 19.00
C ASN A 709 0.83 43.18 19.36
N ILE A 710 0.43 43.95 18.35
CA ILE A 710 0.04 45.34 18.50
C ILE A 710 -1.05 45.49 19.57
N GLN A 711 -0.77 46.34 20.56
CA GLN A 711 -1.72 46.68 21.62
C GLN A 711 -2.63 47.81 21.16
N PHE A 712 -3.85 47.90 21.69
CA PHE A 712 -4.79 48.95 21.29
C PHE A 712 -4.20 50.36 21.47
N GLY A 713 -3.48 50.61 22.56
CA GLY A 713 -2.82 51.90 22.80
C GLY A 713 -1.75 52.23 21.76
N GLU A 714 -1.07 51.24 21.17
CA GLU A 714 -0.14 51.46 20.08
C GLU A 714 -0.87 51.86 18.79
N ILE A 715 -2.06 51.31 18.53
CA ILE A 715 -2.92 51.74 17.42
C ILE A 715 -3.36 53.20 17.61
N GLN A 716 -3.75 53.58 18.83
CA GLN A 716 -4.16 54.96 19.13
C GLN A 716 -3.03 55.96 18.95
N ASN A 717 -1.80 55.59 19.34
CA ASN A 717 -0.62 56.44 19.18
C ASN A 717 -0.25 56.72 17.72
N LEU A 718 -0.83 55.99 16.75
CA LEU A 718 -0.67 56.25 15.32
C LEU A 718 -1.61 57.34 14.79
N LEU A 719 -2.56 57.82 15.61
CA LEU A 719 -3.62 58.74 15.20
C LEU A 719 -3.44 60.12 15.84
N ASP A 720 -3.61 61.16 15.04
CA ASP A 720 -3.83 62.52 15.55
C ASP A 720 -5.32 62.77 15.85
N ASN A 721 -5.62 63.95 16.38
CA ASN A 721 -6.97 64.31 16.82
C ASN A 721 -7.96 64.54 15.67
N GLU A 722 -7.51 64.53 14.41
CA GLU A 722 -8.34 64.70 13.22
C GLU A 722 -8.50 63.40 12.42
N THR A 723 -7.85 62.30 12.85
CA THR A 723 -7.82 61.02 12.14
C THR A 723 -8.59 59.94 12.91
N ALA A 724 -9.45 59.22 12.19
CA ALA A 724 -10.13 58.03 12.69
C ALA A 724 -9.87 56.83 11.78
N ILE A 725 -9.64 55.66 12.38
CA ILE A 725 -9.61 54.39 11.64
C ILE A 725 -10.97 53.74 11.76
N ILE A 726 -11.56 53.37 10.62
CA ILE A 726 -12.77 52.58 10.57
C ILE A 726 -12.40 51.19 10.05
N GLN A 727 -12.63 50.17 10.87
CA GLN A 727 -12.45 48.79 10.47
C GLN A 727 -13.79 48.06 10.51
N TRP A 728 -14.20 47.47 9.40
CA TRP A 728 -15.36 46.59 9.40
C TRP A 728 -14.94 45.12 9.53
N TYR A 729 -15.75 44.35 10.25
CA TYR A 729 -15.58 42.93 10.42
C TYR A 729 -16.91 42.22 10.22
N ILE A 730 -16.93 41.19 9.37
CA ILE A 730 -18.14 40.44 9.03
C ILE A 730 -18.25 39.23 9.97
N PHE A 731 -19.29 39.23 10.79
CA PHE A 731 -19.71 38.13 11.64
C PHE A 731 -20.82 37.31 10.95
N ASN A 732 -21.33 36.28 11.63
CA ASN A 732 -22.36 35.43 11.04
C ASN A 732 -23.77 36.05 11.11
N ASP A 733 -23.98 36.99 12.02
CA ASP A 733 -25.25 37.64 12.34
C ASP A 733 -25.31 39.11 11.90
N CYS A 734 -24.16 39.77 11.76
CA CYS A 734 -24.04 41.15 11.33
C CYS A 734 -22.64 41.44 10.80
N PHE A 735 -22.41 42.65 10.29
CA PHE A 735 -21.07 43.22 10.24
C PHE A 735 -20.97 44.39 11.21
N ARG A 736 -19.82 44.54 11.86
CA ARG A 736 -19.56 45.63 12.82
C ARG A 736 -18.46 46.53 12.31
N ALA A 737 -18.61 47.84 12.50
CA ALA A 737 -17.58 48.84 12.23
C ALA A 737 -16.99 49.34 13.54
N PHE A 738 -15.69 49.13 13.72
CA PHE A 738 -14.89 49.59 14.84
C PHE A 738 -14.26 50.92 14.46
N ILE A 739 -14.63 51.98 15.17
CA ILE A 739 -14.15 53.34 14.96
C ILE A 739 -13.15 53.66 16.06
N ILE A 740 -11.91 53.91 15.66
CA ILE A 740 -10.77 54.13 16.55
C ILE A 740 -10.28 55.57 16.38
N THR A 741 -10.10 56.29 17.49
CA THR A 741 -9.60 57.68 17.54
C THR A 741 -8.49 57.80 18.59
N SER A 742 -7.70 58.88 18.55
CA SER A 742 -6.57 59.13 19.46
C SER A 742 -6.95 59.08 20.96
N ASP A 743 -8.09 59.64 21.35
CA ASP A 743 -8.39 59.92 22.77
C ASP A 743 -9.57 59.16 23.39
N ASN A 744 -10.20 58.21 22.65
CA ASN A 744 -11.42 57.53 23.12
C ASN A 744 -11.33 56.00 23.07
N LYS A 745 -12.14 55.35 23.91
CA LYS A 745 -12.48 53.94 23.73
C LYS A 745 -13.10 53.73 22.34
N PRO A 746 -12.89 52.55 21.73
CA PRO A 746 -13.39 52.31 20.39
C PRO A 746 -14.92 52.38 20.36
N ALA A 747 -15.46 53.11 19.39
CA ALA A 747 -16.89 53.12 19.15
C ALA A 747 -17.24 51.99 18.17
N ILE A 748 -18.23 51.16 18.52
CA ILE A 748 -18.62 50.00 17.73
C ILE A 748 -20.03 50.23 17.18
N TRP A 749 -20.12 50.33 15.85
CA TRP A 749 -21.38 50.32 15.12
C TRP A 749 -21.69 48.90 14.63
N HIS A 750 -22.96 48.50 14.59
CA HIS A 750 -23.38 47.19 14.08
C HIS A 750 -24.48 47.35 13.03
N SER A 751 -24.40 46.52 11.98
CA SER A 751 -25.44 46.42 10.96
C SER A 751 -26.67 45.68 11.48
N SER A 752 -27.77 45.75 10.72
CA SER A 752 -28.86 44.79 10.86
C SER A 752 -28.54 43.48 10.12
N GLN A 753 -29.32 42.43 10.39
CA GLN A 753 -29.25 41.17 9.62
C GLN A 753 -29.64 41.39 8.16
N GLN A 754 -30.61 42.26 7.88
CA GLN A 754 -31.03 42.57 6.51
C GLN A 754 -29.89 43.21 5.70
N ASP A 755 -29.06 44.05 6.33
CA ASP A 755 -27.88 44.62 5.68
C ASP A 755 -26.85 43.54 5.34
N LEU A 756 -26.70 42.52 6.20
CA LEU A 756 -25.81 41.39 5.96
C LEU A 756 -26.34 40.51 4.82
N ASP A 757 -27.64 40.21 4.80
CA ASP A 757 -28.27 39.43 3.74
C ASP A 757 -28.13 40.15 2.38
N ALA A 758 -28.34 41.47 2.35
CA ALA A 758 -28.14 42.28 1.16
C ALA A 758 -26.67 42.26 0.67
N LEU A 759 -25.70 42.28 1.59
CA LEU A 759 -24.28 42.14 1.27
C LEU A 759 -23.96 40.76 0.68
N ILE A 760 -24.52 39.69 1.26
CA ILE A 760 -24.35 38.31 0.77
C ILE A 760 -24.96 38.16 -0.63
N ASP A 761 -26.17 38.67 -0.85
CA ASP A 761 -26.83 38.63 -2.16
C ASP A 761 -26.09 39.44 -3.23
N TRP A 762 -25.51 40.57 -2.84
CA TRP A 762 -24.61 41.33 -3.72
C TRP A 762 -23.36 40.52 -4.09
N SER A 763 -22.70 39.90 -3.10
CA SER A 763 -21.50 39.07 -3.33
C SER A 763 -21.81 37.85 -4.22
N ASN A 764 -22.92 37.16 -3.97
CA ASN A 764 -23.35 36.00 -4.76
C ASN A 764 -23.65 36.36 -6.22
N ARG A 765 -24.20 37.55 -6.49
CA ARG A 765 -24.40 38.05 -7.86
C ARG A 765 -23.08 38.32 -8.55
N LEU A 766 -22.14 38.98 -7.86
CA LEU A 766 -20.84 39.33 -8.40
C LEU A 766 -20.01 38.10 -8.78
N ILE A 767 -20.08 37.04 -7.97
CA ILE A 767 -19.42 35.74 -8.24
C ILE A 767 -20.07 34.99 -9.42
N ARG A 768 -21.37 35.17 -9.67
CA ARG A 768 -22.05 34.57 -10.83
C ARG A 768 -21.75 35.29 -12.14
N GLU A 769 -21.36 36.56 -12.06
CA GLU A 769 -21.04 37.42 -13.21
C GLU A 769 -19.54 37.41 -13.58
N SER A 770 -18.68 36.91 -12.69
CA SER A 770 -17.23 36.69 -12.88
C SER A 770 -16.90 35.27 -13.32
#